data_AF-A0A6V8KBZ0-F1
#
_entry.id   AF-A0A6V8KBZ0-F1
#
_cell.length_a   1.000
_cell.length_b   1.000
_cell.length_c   1.000
_cell.angle_alpha   90.00
_cell.angle_beta   90.00
_cell.angle_gamma   90.00
#
_symmetry.space_group_name_H-M   'P 1'
#
loop_
_entity.id
_entity.type
_entity.pdbx_description
1 polymer ?
#
loop_
_entity_poly.entity_id
_entity_poly.type
_entity_poly.pdbx_seq_one_letter_code
_entity_poly.pdbx_strand_id
1 'polypeptide(L)'
;MPYVTLLHDGDLPGGLSVPDPAAGRQWLWSVPPPGTVGGYGNPETYTLPDAPPQVWEPPHTVDGADEETCRSYMRHSVDLTMRGGTTSGVVYPLAVCEVASRFRVRNVGGASAGAIAAAVTAAAEVGRSSRLPAERYAPLSEEEREAGHVRPGFVGMSDTIAWLAQVSPDDLGGERDAYRLAQLFRPGPRDRRLYALVTAFMRKQVWAGALALLFAFGKWSKLLVAVLAAAGLYLAVWVGARLPSWPAVDRPGGEHGWWRYGWAALDLYLFFASVGALLVLVPPLVSRSARSSPPRWLTLLTSVSSRHRTEKRLLSYSLWRPLTAAVVLLVTAVLTWLRWWDWVAGALAGAALSLAMGAVVATSGWRYIVTVGRRHFGLLAGSAPQTPRRPSEFLAGAARPTVSRAVIPWLNGCLSEVAALDGGEVLRFGHLWQGRSFTPLAQATPEILALARNPERRLVNLELITTDLSRQRPYRFPLNTTEPDDPDAEALYFRMEDLADGDNAVFPPDVIEALRDPSPQTVPQTDPSAEAVTLHRLPEPWNLPVIFAVRLSLALPGLFKAIRLYRLVPATEIGDEFGRGILDHARNRLMWPEDGRRRAQELWFSDGGITSNFPVHLFDSPLPRWPTFGLNLGPHPYQFPHQDVWLPQDWEQAVVPATDLGAAGTRFVGSILDTARSWRDSMQTSMPGYRGRVAWVRQRSDEGGTNLYMPREIIASMALRGALAGARLSRRFGHQTQWDRHRWLRLRSALDNLDELRGAVRDSLPYYSDILKGREEFLRRAGVDYPYDPPGAVEAAWFEPEDATFWPAAAELLDHLAKGNAGEVLTRGTPRPQPHLRQVPPE
;
A
#
# COMPACT_ATOMS: atom_id res chain seq x y z
N MET A 1 -28.90 6.68 -8.35
CA MET A 1 -27.80 6.54 -9.31
C MET A 1 -27.69 7.79 -10.18
N PRO A 2 -26.91 8.81 -9.76
CA PRO A 2 -26.28 9.72 -10.74
C PRO A 2 -24.79 10.05 -10.44
N TYR A 3 -24.13 9.36 -9.50
CA TYR A 3 -22.84 9.79 -8.94
C TYR A 3 -21.58 9.19 -9.58
N VAL A 4 -21.67 8.42 -10.66
CA VAL A 4 -20.48 7.85 -11.32
C VAL A 4 -20.44 8.29 -12.78
N THR A 5 -20.16 9.57 -13.01
CA THR A 5 -19.51 9.97 -14.27
C THR A 5 -18.13 9.35 -14.22
N LEU A 6 -17.94 8.25 -14.96
CA LEU A 6 -16.77 7.38 -14.79
C LEU A 6 -15.45 8.07 -15.12
N LEU A 7 -15.48 8.99 -16.10
CA LEU A 7 -14.45 9.98 -16.45
C LEU A 7 -15.17 11.19 -17.10
N HIS A 8 -14.68 12.41 -16.90
CA HIS A 8 -15.17 13.57 -17.64
C HIS A 8 -14.54 13.61 -19.04
N ASP A 9 -15.28 13.98 -20.09
CA ASP A 9 -14.73 14.07 -21.46
C ASP A 9 -13.49 14.98 -21.55
N GLY A 10 -13.42 16.02 -20.70
CA GLY A 10 -12.26 16.92 -20.60
C GLY A 10 -10.99 16.28 -20.03
N ASP A 11 -11.08 15.10 -19.42
CA ASP A 11 -9.94 14.34 -18.92
C ASP A 11 -9.33 13.40 -19.98
N LEU A 12 -9.96 13.21 -21.13
CA LEU A 12 -9.43 12.34 -22.18
C LEU A 12 -8.39 13.07 -23.05
N PRO A 13 -7.23 12.46 -23.33
CA PRO A 13 -6.29 13.01 -24.31
C PRO A 13 -6.97 13.16 -25.68
N GLY A 14 -6.84 14.31 -26.35
CA GLY A 14 -7.60 14.61 -27.58
C GLY A 14 -7.49 13.54 -28.67
N GLY A 15 -8.61 12.98 -29.13
CA GLY A 15 -8.63 11.84 -30.05
C GLY A 15 -8.68 10.46 -29.38
N LEU A 16 -8.77 10.40 -28.04
CA LEU A 16 -9.16 9.20 -27.32
C LEU A 16 -10.62 9.31 -26.85
N SER A 17 -11.38 8.23 -26.98
CA SER A 17 -12.71 8.09 -26.36
C SER A 17 -12.75 6.91 -25.39
N VAL A 18 -13.68 6.95 -24.45
CA VAL A 18 -13.99 5.82 -23.55
C VAL A 18 -15.25 5.14 -24.07
N PRO A 19 -15.25 3.82 -24.30
CA PRO A 19 -16.46 3.08 -24.65
C PRO A 19 -17.56 3.27 -23.59
N ASP A 20 -18.84 3.31 -23.99
CA ASP A 20 -19.96 3.50 -23.05
C ASP A 20 -19.96 2.39 -21.99
N PRO A 21 -19.73 2.72 -20.70
CA PRO A 21 -19.72 1.73 -19.63
C PRO A 21 -21.09 1.12 -19.35
N ALA A 22 -22.17 1.71 -19.87
CA ALA A 22 -23.52 1.16 -19.84
C ALA A 22 -23.78 0.10 -20.94
N ALA A 23 -22.89 -0.02 -21.94
CA ALA A 23 -23.02 -0.96 -23.08
C ALA A 23 -22.72 -2.44 -22.70
N GLY A 24 -23.03 -2.84 -21.46
CA GLY A 24 -22.65 -4.12 -20.89
C GLY A 24 -21.31 -4.03 -20.16
N ARG A 25 -21.17 -4.77 -19.05
CA ARG A 25 -19.98 -4.69 -18.19
C ARG A 25 -18.71 -5.24 -18.86
N GLN A 26 -18.78 -5.75 -20.09
CA GLN A 26 -17.68 -6.40 -20.81
C GLN A 26 -16.65 -5.43 -21.40
N TRP A 27 -16.89 -4.12 -21.36
CA TRP A 27 -16.12 -3.14 -22.14
C TRP A 27 -14.63 -3.01 -21.78
N LEU A 28 -14.24 -3.29 -20.52
CA LEU A 28 -12.81 -3.34 -20.12
C LEU A 28 -12.02 -4.41 -20.92
N TRP A 29 -12.73 -5.45 -21.35
CA TRP A 29 -12.20 -6.67 -21.97
C TRP A 29 -12.46 -6.74 -23.47
N SER A 30 -13.38 -5.93 -23.98
CA SER A 30 -13.73 -5.89 -25.40
C SER A 30 -12.63 -5.28 -26.25
N VAL A 31 -12.46 -5.78 -27.47
CA VAL A 31 -11.54 -5.20 -28.46
C VAL A 31 -11.97 -3.77 -28.76
N PRO A 32 -11.14 -2.77 -28.40
CA PRO A 32 -11.49 -1.37 -28.47
C PRO A 32 -11.19 -0.91 -29.91
N PRO A 33 -12.01 -0.04 -30.51
CA PRO A 33 -11.65 0.64 -31.76
C PRO A 33 -10.28 1.34 -31.64
N PRO A 34 -9.51 1.50 -32.73
CA PRO A 34 -8.28 2.30 -32.70
C PRO A 34 -8.52 3.68 -32.07
N GLY A 35 -7.71 4.05 -31.08
CA GLY A 35 -7.89 5.32 -30.36
C GLY A 35 -8.88 5.25 -29.18
N THR A 36 -9.17 4.08 -28.62
CA THR A 36 -9.94 3.96 -27.37
C THR A 36 -9.14 3.28 -26.26
N VAL A 37 -9.38 3.70 -25.01
CA VAL A 37 -8.78 3.09 -23.81
C VAL A 37 -9.53 1.80 -23.50
N GLY A 38 -8.84 0.66 -23.41
CA GLY A 38 -9.46 -0.66 -23.19
C GLY A 38 -8.75 -1.80 -23.92
N GLY A 39 -9.41 -2.95 -24.07
CA GLY A 39 -8.87 -4.07 -24.87
C GLY A 39 -7.89 -5.00 -24.17
N TYR A 40 -7.81 -4.89 -22.85
CA TYR A 40 -6.77 -5.58 -22.08
C TYR A 40 -6.89 -7.10 -22.13
N GLY A 41 -8.07 -7.61 -22.51
CA GLY A 41 -8.34 -9.03 -22.68
C GLY A 41 -7.75 -9.65 -23.96
N ASN A 42 -7.29 -8.85 -24.92
CA ASN A 42 -6.68 -9.33 -26.17
C ASN A 42 -5.14 -9.43 -26.04
N PRO A 43 -4.55 -10.63 -26.16
CA PRO A 43 -3.09 -10.80 -26.08
C PRO A 43 -2.32 -10.08 -27.20
N GLU A 44 -2.92 -9.86 -28.38
CA GLU A 44 -2.26 -9.18 -29.50
C GLU A 44 -1.88 -7.73 -29.17
N THR A 45 -2.59 -7.10 -28.22
CA THR A 45 -2.34 -5.74 -27.72
C THR A 45 -0.91 -5.56 -27.19
N TYR A 46 -0.26 -6.64 -26.77
CA TYR A 46 1.03 -6.59 -26.07
C TYR A 46 2.21 -7.08 -26.93
N THR A 47 2.02 -7.33 -28.23
CA THR A 47 3.04 -7.92 -29.12
C THR A 47 4.07 -6.93 -29.65
N LEU A 48 3.86 -5.63 -29.50
CA LEU A 48 4.75 -4.54 -29.95
C LEU A 48 5.25 -4.73 -31.39
N PRO A 49 4.36 -4.71 -32.42
CA PRO A 49 4.72 -5.05 -33.79
C PRO A 49 5.76 -4.11 -34.42
N ASP A 50 5.80 -2.85 -34.00
CA ASP A 50 6.75 -1.84 -34.50
C ASP A 50 8.12 -1.87 -33.79
N ALA A 51 8.30 -2.75 -32.79
CA ALA A 51 9.52 -2.83 -32.01
C ALA A 51 10.55 -3.79 -32.63
N PRO A 52 11.86 -3.49 -32.48
CA PRO A 52 12.92 -4.35 -33.00
C PRO A 52 12.95 -5.67 -32.21
N PRO A 53 13.36 -6.80 -32.81
CA PRO A 53 13.46 -8.09 -32.13
C PRO A 53 14.26 -8.05 -30.82
N GLN A 54 15.30 -7.22 -30.79
CA GLN A 54 16.20 -7.00 -29.65
C GLN A 54 15.45 -6.43 -28.44
N VAL A 55 14.27 -5.81 -28.60
CA VAL A 55 13.47 -5.32 -27.47
C VAL A 55 13.19 -6.45 -26.48
N TRP A 56 13.13 -7.71 -26.91
CA TRP A 56 12.85 -8.86 -26.06
C TRP A 56 14.09 -9.39 -25.30
N GLU A 57 15.27 -8.91 -25.64
CA GLU A 57 16.52 -9.28 -24.98
C GLU A 57 16.85 -8.36 -23.78
N PRO A 58 17.74 -8.78 -22.86
CA PRO A 58 18.19 -7.93 -21.76
C PRO A 58 18.99 -6.70 -22.23
N PRO A 59 18.98 -5.57 -21.48
CA PRO A 59 19.65 -4.32 -21.87
C PRO A 59 21.10 -4.40 -22.32
N HIS A 60 21.93 -5.24 -21.68
CA HIS A 60 23.33 -5.33 -22.06
C HIS A 60 23.57 -5.90 -23.47
N THR A 61 22.59 -6.55 -24.11
CA THR A 61 22.79 -7.16 -25.44
C THR A 61 22.80 -6.14 -26.57
N VAL A 62 22.27 -4.93 -26.34
CA VAL A 62 22.27 -3.83 -27.30
C VAL A 62 23.45 -2.87 -27.11
N ASP A 63 24.30 -3.10 -26.11
CA ASP A 63 25.51 -2.30 -25.91
C ASP A 63 26.48 -2.57 -27.09
N GLY A 64 26.70 -1.56 -27.93
CA GLY A 64 27.53 -1.66 -29.14
C GLY A 64 26.78 -2.05 -30.41
N ALA A 65 25.45 -2.14 -30.38
CA ALA A 65 24.63 -2.21 -31.59
C ALA A 65 24.69 -0.89 -32.40
N ASP A 66 24.20 -0.91 -33.64
CA ASP A 66 24.10 0.31 -34.45
C ASP A 66 23.16 1.34 -33.81
N GLU A 67 23.33 2.60 -34.19
CA GLU A 67 22.61 3.73 -33.58
C GLU A 67 21.08 3.61 -33.75
N GLU A 68 20.62 3.08 -34.88
CA GLU A 68 19.19 2.94 -35.18
C GLU A 68 18.54 1.86 -34.29
N THR A 69 19.19 0.70 -34.17
CA THR A 69 18.77 -0.37 -33.25
C THR A 69 18.74 0.13 -31.80
N CYS A 70 19.79 0.82 -31.34
CA CYS A 70 19.85 1.39 -29.99
C CYS A 70 18.71 2.39 -29.75
N ARG A 71 18.48 3.31 -30.68
CA ARG A 71 17.44 4.32 -30.59
C ARG A 71 16.04 3.70 -30.58
N SER A 72 15.81 2.69 -31.42
CA SER A 72 14.55 1.97 -31.49
C SER A 72 14.29 1.15 -30.22
N TYR A 73 15.32 0.50 -29.68
CA TYR A 73 15.26 -0.22 -28.41
C TYR A 73 14.90 0.71 -27.23
N MET A 74 15.55 1.88 -27.16
CA MET A 74 15.28 2.89 -26.12
C MET A 74 13.85 3.44 -26.22
N ARG A 75 13.33 3.65 -27.44
CA ARG A 75 11.96 4.14 -27.68
C ARG A 75 10.88 3.19 -27.19
N HIS A 76 11.16 1.90 -27.17
CA HIS A 76 10.21 0.86 -26.73
C HIS A 76 10.50 0.35 -25.32
N SER A 77 11.38 0.99 -24.55
CA SER A 77 11.72 0.58 -23.18
C SER A 77 11.25 1.61 -22.17
N VAL A 78 10.91 1.16 -20.96
CA VAL A 78 10.45 2.03 -19.87
C VAL A 78 10.77 1.43 -18.52
N ASP A 79 11.04 2.28 -17.53
CA ASP A 79 11.07 1.88 -16.12
C ASP A 79 9.82 2.36 -15.42
N LEU A 80 9.39 1.66 -14.37
CA LEU A 80 8.13 1.97 -13.71
C LEU A 80 8.26 1.93 -12.18
N THR A 81 7.83 3.01 -11.54
CA THR A 81 7.83 3.15 -10.08
C THR A 81 6.43 3.47 -9.59
N MET A 82 6.05 2.85 -8.48
CA MET A 82 4.68 2.87 -7.99
C MET A 82 4.65 3.29 -6.52
N ARG A 83 3.90 4.36 -6.22
CA ARG A 83 3.74 4.80 -4.82
C ARG A 83 2.86 3.82 -4.04
N GLY A 84 3.24 3.55 -2.80
CA GLY A 84 2.42 2.81 -1.85
C GLY A 84 1.12 3.52 -1.47
N GLY A 85 0.09 2.74 -1.24
CA GLY A 85 -1.23 3.21 -0.80
C GLY A 85 -2.23 2.10 -0.98
N THR A 86 -3.09 1.86 -0.01
CA THR A 86 -4.06 0.74 0.01
C THR A 86 -4.85 0.50 -1.29
N THR A 87 -5.13 1.55 -2.05
CA THR A 87 -5.86 1.51 -3.34
C THR A 87 -4.99 1.38 -4.57
N SER A 88 -3.67 1.49 -4.44
CA SER A 88 -2.73 1.32 -5.55
C SER A 88 -2.87 -0.04 -6.25
N GLY A 89 -3.15 -1.09 -5.48
CA GLY A 89 -3.37 -2.44 -6.01
C GLY A 89 -4.58 -2.59 -6.94
N VAL A 90 -5.49 -1.61 -6.97
CA VAL A 90 -6.63 -1.57 -7.90
C VAL A 90 -6.39 -0.60 -9.06
N VAL A 91 -5.68 0.50 -8.81
CA VAL A 91 -5.44 1.56 -9.82
C VAL A 91 -4.36 1.16 -10.81
N TYR A 92 -3.20 0.71 -10.33
CA TYR A 92 -2.02 0.56 -11.16
C TYR A 92 -2.08 -0.56 -12.20
N PRO A 93 -2.80 -1.68 -12.01
CA PRO A 93 -2.79 -2.76 -13.00
C PRO A 93 -3.21 -2.34 -14.41
N LEU A 94 -4.30 -1.59 -14.57
CA LEU A 94 -4.71 -1.12 -15.90
C LEU A 94 -3.83 0.02 -16.43
N ALA A 95 -3.25 0.84 -15.54
CA ALA A 95 -2.24 1.83 -15.95
C ALA A 95 -1.03 1.13 -16.61
N VAL A 96 -0.58 0.03 -16.02
CA VAL A 96 0.51 -0.79 -16.55
C VAL A 96 0.12 -1.48 -17.84
N CYS A 97 -1.11 -2.02 -17.95
CA CYS A 97 -1.57 -2.62 -19.20
C CYS A 97 -1.52 -1.61 -20.36
N GLU A 98 -1.92 -0.36 -20.13
CA GLU A 98 -1.81 0.72 -21.12
C GLU A 98 -0.35 1.08 -21.46
N VAL A 99 0.56 1.06 -20.49
CA VAL A 99 2.00 1.24 -20.75
C VAL A 99 2.58 0.08 -21.55
N ALA A 100 2.22 -1.15 -21.20
CA ALA A 100 2.72 -2.38 -21.83
C ALA A 100 2.28 -2.53 -23.30
N SER A 101 1.21 -1.86 -23.72
CA SER A 101 0.76 -1.82 -25.12
C SER A 101 1.75 -1.13 -26.07
N ARG A 102 2.66 -0.29 -25.54
CA ARG A 102 3.64 0.46 -26.34
C ARG A 102 5.08 0.28 -25.89
N PHE A 103 5.30 -0.06 -24.62
CA PHE A 103 6.62 -0.18 -24.03
C PHE A 103 6.85 -1.56 -23.43
N ARG A 104 8.12 -1.91 -23.32
CA ARG A 104 8.60 -3.00 -22.50
C ARG A 104 9.14 -2.49 -21.19
N VAL A 105 8.61 -3.02 -20.09
CA VAL A 105 9.03 -2.67 -18.75
C VAL A 105 10.35 -3.37 -18.45
N ARG A 106 11.40 -2.59 -18.15
CA ARG A 106 12.76 -3.09 -17.87
C ARG A 106 13.02 -3.21 -16.39
N ASN A 107 12.81 -2.10 -15.67
CA ASN A 107 12.87 -2.05 -14.23
C ASN A 107 11.51 -1.67 -13.67
N VAL A 108 11.08 -2.37 -12.62
CA VAL A 108 9.83 -2.07 -11.92
C VAL A 108 10.02 -2.12 -10.42
N GLY A 109 9.42 -1.16 -9.72
CA GLY A 109 9.63 -1.04 -8.29
C GLY A 109 8.48 -0.39 -7.55
N GLY A 110 8.37 -0.74 -6.27
CA GLY A 110 7.26 -0.28 -5.44
C GLY A 110 7.47 -0.57 -3.96
N ALA A 111 6.66 0.10 -3.15
CA ALA A 111 6.57 -0.08 -1.71
C ALA A 111 5.10 -0.31 -1.31
N SER A 112 4.86 -1.04 -0.21
CA SER A 112 3.51 -1.33 0.29
C SER A 112 2.64 -1.99 -0.78
N ALA A 113 1.39 -1.56 -0.94
CA ALA A 113 0.51 -2.03 -2.02
C ALA A 113 1.03 -1.71 -3.44
N GLY A 114 1.94 -0.75 -3.61
CA GLY A 114 2.66 -0.55 -4.88
C GLY A 114 3.58 -1.72 -5.22
N ALA A 115 4.11 -2.43 -4.21
CA ALA A 115 4.92 -3.64 -4.41
C ALA A 115 4.11 -4.79 -5.02
N ILE A 116 2.80 -4.87 -4.76
CA ILE A 116 1.92 -5.86 -5.41
C ILE A 116 1.91 -5.62 -6.91
N ALA A 117 1.54 -4.40 -7.32
CA ALA A 117 1.42 -4.07 -8.72
C ALA A 117 2.79 -4.14 -9.43
N ALA A 118 3.89 -3.77 -8.77
CA ALA A 118 5.24 -3.96 -9.29
C ALA A 118 5.58 -5.44 -9.53
N ALA A 119 5.29 -6.32 -8.57
CA ALA A 119 5.54 -7.75 -8.70
C ALA A 119 4.68 -8.40 -9.79
N VAL A 120 3.39 -8.04 -9.88
CA VAL A 120 2.51 -8.53 -10.94
C VAL A 120 2.96 -8.01 -12.31
N THR A 121 3.49 -6.79 -12.40
CA THR A 121 4.08 -6.26 -13.65
C THR A 121 5.30 -7.06 -14.07
N ALA A 122 6.22 -7.35 -13.14
CA ALA A 122 7.39 -8.17 -13.43
C ALA A 122 6.99 -9.60 -13.86
N ALA A 123 6.02 -10.20 -13.17
CA ALA A 123 5.45 -11.48 -13.56
C ALA A 123 4.83 -11.43 -14.96
N ALA A 124 4.09 -10.36 -15.28
CA ALA A 124 3.43 -10.20 -16.57
C ALA A 124 4.43 -10.06 -17.72
N GLU A 125 5.58 -9.40 -17.49
CA GLU A 125 6.67 -9.35 -18.47
C GLU A 125 7.30 -10.73 -18.72
N VAL A 126 7.46 -11.56 -17.69
CA VAL A 126 7.92 -12.96 -17.86
C VAL A 126 6.89 -13.76 -18.65
N GLY A 127 5.61 -13.67 -18.31
CA GLY A 127 4.53 -14.33 -19.03
C GLY A 127 4.44 -13.89 -20.49
N ARG A 128 4.61 -12.58 -20.76
CA ARG A 128 4.65 -12.01 -22.11
C ARG A 128 5.87 -12.50 -22.89
N SER A 129 7.05 -12.51 -22.28
CA SER A 129 8.31 -12.94 -22.91
C SER A 129 8.32 -14.43 -23.23
N SER A 130 7.43 -15.22 -22.63
CA SER A 130 7.33 -16.66 -22.83
C SER A 130 6.71 -17.06 -24.19
N ARG A 131 6.13 -16.10 -24.94
CA ARG A 131 5.53 -16.31 -26.29
C ARG A 131 4.67 -17.57 -26.37
N LEU A 132 3.74 -17.69 -25.42
CA LEU A 132 2.83 -18.83 -25.35
C LEU A 132 1.92 -18.88 -26.59
N PRO A 133 1.46 -20.09 -26.99
CA PRO A 133 0.54 -20.23 -28.10
C PRO A 133 -0.86 -19.70 -27.70
N ALA A 134 -1.68 -19.35 -28.70
CA ALA A 134 -2.93 -18.62 -28.51
C ALA A 134 -3.93 -19.34 -27.57
N GLU A 135 -3.89 -20.67 -27.52
CA GLU A 135 -4.78 -21.49 -26.68
C GLU A 135 -4.57 -21.21 -25.19
N ARG A 136 -3.36 -20.82 -24.76
CA ARG A 136 -3.07 -20.47 -23.35
C ARG A 136 -3.70 -19.14 -22.92
N TYR A 137 -4.24 -18.37 -23.87
CA TYR A 137 -4.97 -17.12 -23.61
C TYR A 137 -6.49 -17.27 -23.78
N ALA A 138 -6.98 -18.49 -23.99
CA ALA A 138 -8.40 -18.78 -24.08
C ALA A 138 -9.17 -18.22 -22.87
N PRO A 139 -10.39 -17.71 -23.05
CA PRO A 139 -11.22 -17.23 -21.94
C PRO A 139 -11.37 -18.29 -20.85
N LEU A 140 -11.20 -17.88 -19.61
CA LEU A 140 -11.35 -18.74 -18.44
C LEU A 140 -12.81 -19.21 -18.30
N SER A 141 -13.00 -20.46 -17.86
CA SER A 141 -14.32 -20.99 -17.50
C SER A 141 -14.94 -20.22 -16.32
N GLU A 142 -16.26 -20.34 -16.12
CA GLU A 142 -16.95 -19.68 -15.00
C GLU A 142 -16.39 -20.12 -13.65
N GLU A 143 -16.10 -21.41 -13.47
CA GLU A 143 -15.51 -21.97 -12.24
C GLU A 143 -14.11 -21.41 -11.97
N GLU A 144 -13.26 -21.34 -12.99
CA GLU A 144 -11.91 -20.76 -12.86
C GLU A 144 -11.97 -19.28 -12.47
N ARG A 145 -12.90 -18.54 -13.07
CA ARG A 145 -13.13 -17.12 -12.78
C ARG A 145 -13.69 -16.93 -11.38
N GLU A 146 -14.63 -17.75 -10.92
CA GLU A 146 -15.14 -17.69 -9.55
C GLU A 146 -14.03 -17.98 -8.52
N ALA A 147 -13.17 -18.96 -8.81
CA ALA A 147 -12.01 -19.30 -7.99
C ALA A 147 -10.90 -18.22 -8.00
N GLY A 148 -10.97 -17.26 -8.92
CA GLY A 148 -10.05 -16.13 -9.03
C GLY A 148 -8.75 -16.45 -9.75
N HIS A 149 -8.79 -17.42 -10.68
CA HIS A 149 -7.70 -17.68 -11.62
C HIS A 149 -7.58 -16.57 -12.67
N VAL A 150 -6.39 -16.42 -13.25
CA VAL A 150 -6.07 -15.41 -14.25
C VAL A 150 -5.28 -16.03 -15.42
N ARG A 151 -5.37 -15.41 -16.59
CA ARG A 151 -4.58 -15.82 -17.76
C ARG A 151 -3.10 -15.41 -17.62
N PRO A 152 -2.20 -15.85 -18.51
CA PRO A 152 -0.81 -15.39 -18.50
C PRO A 152 -0.62 -13.94 -18.98
N GLY A 153 0.50 -13.32 -18.57
CA GLY A 153 0.94 -12.00 -19.05
C GLY A 153 0.05 -10.83 -18.61
N PHE A 154 0.08 -9.73 -19.37
CA PHE A 154 -0.72 -8.53 -19.06
C PHE A 154 -2.24 -8.75 -19.19
N VAL A 155 -2.65 -9.72 -20.00
CA VAL A 155 -4.04 -10.21 -20.01
C VAL A 155 -4.44 -10.71 -18.62
N GLY A 156 -3.61 -11.53 -17.98
CA GLY A 156 -3.80 -11.96 -16.61
C GLY A 156 -3.83 -10.85 -15.58
N MET A 157 -2.88 -9.90 -15.70
CA MET A 157 -2.85 -8.72 -14.83
C MET A 157 -4.19 -7.98 -14.87
N SER A 158 -4.78 -7.88 -16.05
CA SER A 158 -6.07 -7.25 -16.24
C SER A 158 -7.24 -8.11 -15.70
N ASP A 159 -7.19 -9.45 -15.85
CA ASP A 159 -8.17 -10.38 -15.24
C ASP A 159 -8.26 -10.22 -13.72
N THR A 160 -7.15 -9.89 -13.03
CA THR A 160 -7.18 -9.61 -11.58
C THR A 160 -8.15 -8.48 -11.22
N ILE A 161 -8.20 -7.42 -12.04
CA ILE A 161 -9.13 -6.29 -11.87
C ILE A 161 -10.54 -6.69 -12.26
N ALA A 162 -10.71 -7.48 -13.33
CA ALA A 162 -12.01 -8.05 -13.71
C ALA A 162 -12.66 -8.76 -12.53
N TRP A 163 -11.85 -9.60 -11.87
CA TRP A 163 -12.27 -10.40 -10.74
C TRP A 163 -12.60 -9.52 -9.52
N LEU A 164 -11.74 -8.56 -9.17
CA LEU A 164 -11.98 -7.65 -8.04
C LEU A 164 -13.20 -6.75 -8.25
N ALA A 165 -13.38 -6.25 -9.48
CA ALA A 165 -14.51 -5.43 -9.88
C ALA A 165 -15.79 -6.26 -10.14
N GLN A 166 -15.74 -7.59 -10.01
CA GLN A 166 -16.91 -8.46 -10.18
C GLN A 166 -17.60 -8.25 -11.54
N VAL A 167 -16.79 -8.00 -12.56
CA VAL A 167 -17.24 -7.77 -13.92
C VAL A 167 -17.29 -9.13 -14.61
N SER A 168 -18.50 -9.67 -14.79
CA SER A 168 -18.74 -10.84 -15.64
C SER A 168 -19.53 -10.49 -16.90
N PRO A 169 -19.23 -11.15 -18.04
CA PRO A 169 -20.07 -11.12 -19.24
C PRO A 169 -21.56 -11.38 -18.99
N ASP A 170 -21.89 -12.27 -18.04
CA ASP A 170 -23.23 -12.86 -17.89
C ASP A 170 -23.85 -12.66 -16.48
N ASP A 171 -23.59 -11.54 -15.81
CA ASP A 171 -23.84 -11.38 -14.37
C ASP A 171 -25.34 -11.38 -13.95
N LEU A 172 -25.83 -12.53 -13.46
CA LEU A 172 -27.12 -12.76 -12.79
C LEU A 172 -27.04 -12.71 -11.23
N GLY A 173 -25.86 -12.49 -10.63
CA GLY A 173 -25.60 -12.76 -9.20
C GLY A 173 -25.68 -11.58 -8.23
N GLY A 174 -26.30 -10.46 -8.63
CA GLY A 174 -26.06 -9.08 -8.15
C GLY A 174 -26.11 -8.72 -6.65
N GLU A 175 -26.35 -9.63 -5.71
CA GLU A 175 -26.28 -9.37 -4.25
C GLU A 175 -25.53 -10.42 -3.41
N ARG A 176 -25.26 -11.63 -3.95
CA ARG A 176 -24.67 -12.73 -3.15
C ARG A 176 -23.16 -12.57 -2.93
N ASP A 177 -22.47 -12.00 -3.90
CA ASP A 177 -21.02 -11.85 -3.90
C ASP A 177 -20.66 -10.35 -3.92
N ALA A 178 -20.40 -9.76 -2.75
CA ALA A 178 -20.07 -8.35 -2.61
C ALA A 178 -18.74 -8.15 -1.88
N TYR A 179 -17.99 -7.10 -2.25
CA TYR A 179 -16.74 -6.69 -1.61
C TYR A 179 -15.63 -7.75 -1.62
N ARG A 180 -15.35 -8.39 -2.78
CA ARG A 180 -14.26 -9.38 -2.93
C ARG A 180 -12.93 -8.92 -2.36
N LEU A 181 -12.57 -7.65 -2.58
CA LEU A 181 -11.35 -7.07 -2.02
C LEU A 181 -11.29 -7.23 -0.49
N ALA A 182 -12.34 -6.81 0.23
CA ALA A 182 -12.38 -6.94 1.70
C ALA A 182 -12.33 -8.41 2.17
N GLN A 183 -12.89 -9.35 1.39
CA GLN A 183 -12.89 -10.77 1.73
C GLN A 183 -11.51 -11.44 1.67
N LEU A 184 -10.55 -10.85 0.94
CA LEU A 184 -9.16 -11.30 0.91
C LEU A 184 -8.44 -11.01 2.25
N PHE A 185 -8.84 -9.96 2.96
CA PHE A 185 -8.21 -9.50 4.20
C PHE A 185 -8.83 -10.16 5.43
N ARG A 186 -8.34 -11.36 5.75
CA ARG A 186 -8.90 -12.20 6.82
C ARG A 186 -8.12 -12.11 8.13
N PRO A 187 -8.76 -11.75 9.25
CA PRO A 187 -8.12 -11.75 10.56
C PRO A 187 -7.97 -13.18 11.11
N GLY A 188 -6.87 -13.41 11.83
CA GLY A 188 -6.69 -14.65 12.59
C GLY A 188 -7.73 -14.78 13.71
N PRO A 189 -8.05 -16.00 14.20
CA PRO A 189 -9.14 -16.23 15.16
C PRO A 189 -9.11 -15.38 16.43
N ARG A 190 -7.92 -15.01 16.91
CA ARG A 190 -7.69 -14.14 18.08
C ARG A 190 -7.98 -12.67 17.80
N ASP A 191 -7.80 -12.22 16.57
CA ASP A 191 -7.88 -10.81 16.15
C ASP A 191 -9.24 -10.44 15.52
N ARG A 192 -10.05 -11.44 15.15
CA ARG A 192 -11.41 -11.29 14.60
C ARG A 192 -12.29 -10.25 15.27
N ARG A 193 -12.28 -10.20 16.61
CA ARG A 193 -13.15 -9.29 17.36
C ARG A 193 -12.72 -7.83 17.22
N LEU A 194 -11.41 -7.58 17.21
CA LEU A 194 -10.87 -6.24 17.01
C LEU A 194 -10.97 -5.83 15.53
N TYR A 195 -10.79 -6.78 14.62
CA TYR A 195 -11.03 -6.54 13.20
C TYR A 195 -12.50 -6.23 12.89
N ALA A 196 -13.46 -6.72 13.67
CA ALA A 196 -14.87 -6.33 13.54
C ALA A 196 -15.08 -4.84 13.86
N LEU A 197 -14.32 -4.26 14.80
CA LEU A 197 -14.34 -2.81 15.06
C LEU A 197 -13.79 -2.03 13.85
N VAL A 198 -12.66 -2.50 13.30
CA VAL A 198 -12.08 -1.93 12.08
C VAL A 198 -13.06 -2.03 10.91
N THR A 199 -13.75 -3.16 10.78
CA THR A 199 -14.80 -3.37 9.76
C THR A 199 -15.94 -2.38 9.94
N ALA A 200 -16.48 -2.22 11.16
CA ALA A 200 -17.54 -1.25 11.43
C ALA A 200 -17.11 0.19 11.09
N PHE A 201 -15.85 0.53 11.37
CA PHE A 201 -15.25 1.81 10.99
C PHE A 201 -15.17 1.99 9.47
N MET A 202 -14.60 1.01 8.74
CA MET A 202 -14.52 1.04 7.27
C MET A 202 -15.91 1.10 6.61
N ARG A 203 -16.90 0.41 7.19
CA ARG A 203 -18.30 0.44 6.77
C ARG A 203 -19.05 1.71 7.19
N LYS A 204 -18.40 2.63 7.91
CA LYS A 204 -18.98 3.86 8.46
C LYS A 204 -20.23 3.59 9.34
N GLN A 205 -20.28 2.45 10.02
CA GLN A 205 -21.38 2.02 10.88
C GLN A 205 -21.09 2.38 12.35
N VAL A 206 -21.35 3.63 12.73
CA VAL A 206 -21.01 4.17 14.06
C VAL A 206 -21.64 3.38 15.22
N TRP A 207 -22.91 3.00 15.08
CA TRP A 207 -23.63 2.21 16.10
C TRP A 207 -23.04 0.80 16.26
N ALA A 208 -22.67 0.16 15.13
CA ALA A 208 -22.03 -1.14 15.13
C ALA A 208 -20.61 -1.07 15.69
N GLY A 209 -19.92 0.06 15.52
CA GLY A 209 -18.63 0.33 16.14
C GLY A 209 -18.72 0.32 17.67
N ALA A 210 -19.74 0.98 18.25
CA ALA A 210 -19.97 0.95 19.69
C ALA A 210 -20.25 -0.48 20.20
N LEU A 211 -21.10 -1.25 19.51
CA LEU A 211 -21.36 -2.64 19.86
C LEU A 211 -20.13 -3.54 19.67
N ALA A 212 -19.39 -3.39 18.58
CA ALA A 212 -18.17 -4.13 18.30
C ALA A 212 -17.10 -3.84 19.36
N LEU A 213 -16.98 -2.59 19.82
CA LEU A 213 -16.11 -2.19 20.92
C LEU A 213 -16.48 -2.93 22.22
N LEU A 214 -17.78 -3.04 22.51
CA LEU A 214 -18.27 -3.81 23.67
C LEU A 214 -17.95 -5.31 23.55
N PHE A 215 -18.01 -5.89 22.34
CA PHE A 215 -17.70 -7.30 22.14
C PHE A 215 -16.20 -7.59 21.93
N ALA A 216 -15.38 -6.57 21.65
CA ALA A 216 -13.96 -6.71 21.32
C ALA A 216 -13.13 -7.26 22.48
N PHE A 217 -13.48 -6.93 23.73
CA PHE A 217 -12.58 -7.05 24.87
C PHE A 217 -13.03 -8.07 25.94
N GLY A 218 -12.80 -9.36 25.69
CA GLY A 218 -12.75 -10.41 26.73
C GLY A 218 -14.05 -10.66 27.53
N LYS A 219 -13.92 -11.33 28.70
CA LYS A 219 -15.06 -11.72 29.56
C LYS A 219 -15.62 -10.55 30.39
N TRP A 220 -14.78 -9.57 30.71
CA TRP A 220 -15.14 -8.40 31.54
C TRP A 220 -16.06 -7.41 30.83
N SER A 221 -15.88 -7.20 29.53
CA SER A 221 -16.82 -6.42 28.73
C SER A 221 -18.19 -7.09 28.63
N LYS A 222 -18.23 -8.43 28.53
CA LYS A 222 -19.49 -9.19 28.58
C LYS A 222 -20.18 -9.09 29.92
N LEU A 223 -19.41 -9.13 31.02
CA LEU A 223 -19.95 -8.89 32.36
C LEU A 223 -20.51 -7.48 32.47
N LEU A 224 -19.79 -6.47 31.97
CA LEU A 224 -20.29 -5.09 31.93
C LEU A 224 -21.57 -5.01 31.11
N VAL A 225 -21.62 -5.56 29.89
CA VAL A 225 -22.84 -5.59 29.07
C VAL A 225 -23.99 -6.31 29.77
N ALA A 226 -23.71 -7.42 30.47
CA ALA A 226 -24.72 -8.13 31.25
C ALA A 226 -25.21 -7.29 32.44
N VAL A 227 -24.32 -6.56 33.12
CA VAL A 227 -24.67 -5.62 34.20
C VAL A 227 -25.46 -4.44 33.65
N LEU A 228 -25.10 -3.89 32.48
CA LEU A 228 -25.84 -2.82 31.80
C LEU A 228 -27.23 -3.28 31.39
N ALA A 229 -27.34 -4.49 30.84
CA ALA A 229 -28.61 -5.08 30.45
C ALA A 229 -29.47 -5.38 31.68
N ALA A 230 -28.89 -5.91 32.76
CA ALA A 230 -29.58 -6.16 34.02
C ALA A 230 -29.99 -4.86 34.72
N ALA A 231 -29.15 -3.83 34.73
CA ALA A 231 -29.44 -2.52 35.28
C ALA A 231 -30.51 -1.79 34.46
N GLY A 232 -30.45 -1.88 33.13
CA GLY A 232 -31.47 -1.36 32.23
C GLY A 232 -32.81 -2.08 32.41
N LEU A 233 -32.80 -3.40 32.56
CA LEU A 233 -33.98 -4.21 32.88
C LEU A 233 -34.55 -3.87 34.26
N TYR A 234 -33.69 -3.72 35.27
CA TYR A 234 -34.09 -3.32 36.61
C TYR A 234 -34.70 -1.92 36.61
N LEU A 235 -34.07 -0.94 35.94
CA LEU A 235 -34.58 0.42 35.81
C LEU A 235 -35.92 0.43 35.07
N ALA A 236 -36.04 -0.36 34.00
CA ALA A 236 -37.29 -0.56 33.28
C ALA A 236 -38.39 -1.11 34.21
N VAL A 237 -38.13 -2.19 34.95
CA VAL A 237 -39.08 -2.79 35.91
C VAL A 237 -39.41 -1.80 37.04
N TRP A 238 -38.43 -1.05 37.54
CA TRP A 238 -38.56 -0.08 38.62
C TRP A 238 -39.37 1.16 38.23
N VAL A 239 -39.21 1.64 36.99
CA VAL A 239 -40.04 2.71 36.39
C VAL A 239 -41.44 2.19 36.08
N GLY A 240 -41.55 1.01 35.46
CA GLY A 240 -42.83 0.37 35.14
C GLY A 240 -43.68 0.08 36.38
N ALA A 241 -43.08 -0.30 37.50
CA ALA A 241 -43.76 -0.50 38.78
C ALA A 241 -44.19 0.81 39.47
N ARG A 242 -43.71 1.97 39.01
CA ARG A 242 -44.02 3.30 39.57
C ARG A 242 -44.88 4.16 38.66
N LEU A 243 -45.00 3.81 37.39
CA LEU A 243 -46.03 4.36 36.53
C LEU A 243 -47.37 3.84 37.07
N PRO A 244 -48.33 4.72 37.44
CA PRO A 244 -49.67 4.25 37.79
C PRO A 244 -50.15 3.39 36.62
N SER A 245 -50.58 2.16 36.93
CA SER A 245 -51.13 1.25 35.93
C SER A 245 -52.07 2.04 35.03
N TRP A 246 -51.85 1.94 33.73
CA TRP A 246 -52.76 2.49 32.74
C TRP A 246 -54.17 2.00 33.12
N PRO A 247 -55.16 2.88 33.36
CA PRO A 247 -56.42 2.42 33.88
C PRO A 247 -57.11 1.54 32.83
N ALA A 248 -57.71 0.44 33.31
CA ALA A 248 -58.70 -0.42 32.65
C ALA A 248 -58.25 -1.69 31.90
N VAL A 249 -57.43 -2.56 32.51
CA VAL A 249 -57.50 -4.01 32.20
C VAL A 249 -57.37 -4.82 33.50
N ASP A 250 -58.44 -5.49 33.92
CA ASP A 250 -58.38 -6.49 34.99
C ASP A 250 -57.55 -7.68 34.50
N ARG A 251 -56.35 -7.83 35.07
CA ARG A 251 -55.42 -8.92 34.70
C ARG A 251 -55.42 -10.04 35.73
N PRO A 252 -55.25 -11.30 35.32
CA PRO A 252 -55.29 -12.44 36.23
C PRO A 252 -54.13 -12.39 37.23
N GLY A 253 -54.46 -12.54 38.52
CA GLY A 253 -53.51 -12.44 39.64
C GLY A 253 -53.43 -11.01 40.17
N GLY A 254 -54.29 -10.70 41.14
CA GLY A 254 -54.55 -9.35 41.67
C GLY A 254 -53.32 -8.57 42.17
N GLU A 255 -53.57 -7.35 42.64
CA GLU A 255 -52.59 -6.27 42.91
C GLU A 255 -51.37 -6.64 43.78
N HIS A 256 -51.41 -7.79 44.48
CA HIS A 256 -50.41 -8.22 45.45
C HIS A 256 -49.82 -9.58 45.05
N GLY A 257 -48.75 -9.55 44.27
CA GLY A 257 -47.96 -10.71 43.87
C GLY A 257 -46.80 -10.33 42.95
N TRP A 258 -45.78 -11.20 42.80
CA TRP A 258 -44.62 -10.90 41.95
C TRP A 258 -44.94 -10.84 40.44
N TRP A 259 -46.10 -11.35 40.05
CA TRP A 259 -46.69 -11.28 38.70
C TRP A 259 -46.88 -9.84 38.20
N ARG A 260 -47.10 -8.89 39.12
CA ARG A 260 -47.23 -7.46 38.79
C ARG A 260 -46.00 -6.90 38.09
N TYR A 261 -44.82 -7.40 38.43
CA TYR A 261 -43.56 -6.99 37.80
C TYR A 261 -43.44 -7.54 36.38
N GLY A 262 -44.01 -8.73 36.11
CA GLY A 262 -44.10 -9.31 34.77
C GLY A 262 -45.04 -8.50 33.85
N TRP A 263 -46.19 -8.09 34.38
CA TRP A 263 -47.13 -7.23 33.66
C TRP A 263 -46.58 -5.82 33.41
N ALA A 264 -45.90 -5.22 34.40
CA ALA A 264 -45.24 -3.92 34.23
C ALA A 264 -44.10 -3.97 33.20
N ALA A 265 -43.33 -5.07 33.15
CA ALA A 265 -42.30 -5.27 32.13
C ALA A 265 -42.90 -5.41 30.72
N LEU A 266 -44.04 -6.10 30.58
CA LEU A 266 -44.76 -6.23 29.32
C LEU A 266 -45.35 -4.89 28.85
N ASP A 267 -45.98 -4.12 29.74
CA ASP A 267 -46.54 -2.80 29.41
C ASP A 267 -45.46 -1.81 28.99
N LEU A 268 -44.31 -1.83 29.66
CA LEU A 268 -43.19 -0.98 29.31
C LEU A 268 -42.55 -1.40 27.98
N TYR A 269 -42.44 -2.72 27.73
CA TYR A 269 -42.01 -3.23 26.43
C TYR A 269 -42.97 -2.79 25.33
N LEU A 270 -44.29 -2.90 25.55
CA LEU A 270 -45.30 -2.43 24.61
C LEU A 270 -45.28 -0.90 24.44
N PHE A 271 -45.00 -0.12 25.49
CA PHE A 271 -44.85 1.34 25.44
C PHE A 271 -43.62 1.75 24.62
N PHE A 272 -42.44 1.18 24.87
CA PHE A 272 -41.25 1.49 24.06
C PHE A 272 -41.36 0.91 22.64
N ALA A 273 -42.03 -0.23 22.46
CA ALA A 273 -42.33 -0.75 21.13
C ALA A 273 -43.32 0.14 20.38
N SER A 274 -44.29 0.77 21.06
CA SER A 274 -45.25 1.69 20.45
C SER A 274 -44.67 3.09 20.23
N VAL A 275 -43.81 3.61 21.11
CA VAL A 275 -43.01 4.82 20.88
C VAL A 275 -41.99 4.60 19.75
N GLY A 276 -41.34 3.44 19.71
CA GLY A 276 -40.47 3.02 18.62
C GLY A 276 -41.24 2.90 17.30
N ALA A 277 -42.43 2.28 17.32
CA ALA A 277 -43.32 2.22 16.17
C ALA A 277 -43.79 3.62 15.74
N LEU A 278 -44.10 4.53 16.67
CA LEU A 278 -44.52 5.91 16.38
C LEU A 278 -43.37 6.72 15.76
N LEU A 279 -42.15 6.62 16.32
CA LEU A 279 -40.95 7.27 15.78
C LEU A 279 -40.56 6.72 14.40
N VAL A 280 -40.90 5.47 14.10
CA VAL A 280 -40.68 4.83 12.79
C VAL A 280 -41.83 5.09 11.80
N LEU A 281 -43.07 5.25 12.26
CA LEU A 281 -44.28 5.44 11.44
C LEU A 281 -44.59 6.91 11.14
N VAL A 282 -44.14 7.86 11.96
CA VAL A 282 -44.37 9.30 11.75
C VAL A 282 -43.62 9.88 10.53
N PRO A 283 -42.34 9.54 10.26
CA PRO A 283 -41.64 10.03 9.06
C PRO A 283 -42.29 9.63 7.70
N PRO A 284 -42.81 8.40 7.51
CA PRO A 284 -43.49 8.04 6.25
C PRO A 284 -44.91 8.60 6.11
N LEU A 285 -45.59 9.01 7.20
CA LEU A 285 -46.91 9.66 7.12
C LEU A 285 -46.86 11.09 6.57
N VAL A 286 -45.69 11.76 6.63
CA VAL A 286 -45.46 13.10 6.07
C VAL A 286 -44.94 13.06 4.62
N SER A 287 -44.61 11.87 4.09
CA SER A 287 -44.07 11.71 2.74
C SER A 287 -44.84 10.65 1.93
N ARG A 288 -46.07 10.97 1.51
CA ARG A 288 -46.77 10.13 0.53
C ARG A 288 -46.21 10.35 -0.88
N SER A 289 -45.43 9.38 -1.37
CA SER A 289 -45.43 8.97 -2.77
C SER A 289 -45.06 7.48 -2.92
N ALA A 290 -46.08 6.72 -3.33
CA ALA A 290 -46.17 5.44 -4.07
C ALA A 290 -45.51 4.11 -3.60
N ARG A 291 -46.40 3.11 -3.37
CA ARG A 291 -46.48 1.68 -3.87
C ARG A 291 -45.18 0.82 -3.95
N SER A 292 -44.95 -0.15 -3.03
CA SER A 292 -45.24 -1.63 -3.04
C SER A 292 -44.13 -2.48 -3.72
N SER A 293 -43.45 -3.52 -3.20
CA SER A 293 -43.33 -4.32 -1.93
C SER A 293 -41.92 -5.01 -1.94
N PRO A 294 -41.21 -5.33 -0.83
CA PRO A 294 -41.49 -6.42 0.15
C PRO A 294 -41.24 -5.94 1.63
N PRO A 295 -41.24 -6.78 2.71
CA PRO A 295 -41.47 -6.29 4.07
C PRO A 295 -40.32 -5.43 4.63
N ARG A 296 -40.68 -4.20 5.03
CA ARG A 296 -39.81 -3.03 5.24
C ARG A 296 -39.05 -2.96 6.57
N TRP A 297 -39.28 -3.85 7.54
CA TRP A 297 -38.69 -3.68 8.87
C TRP A 297 -37.19 -4.05 8.94
N LEU A 298 -36.67 -4.78 7.96
CA LEU A 298 -35.23 -5.10 7.86
C LEU A 298 -34.40 -4.00 7.18
N THR A 299 -35.00 -3.15 6.34
CA THR A 299 -34.31 -2.07 5.60
C THR A 299 -34.29 -0.73 6.36
N LEU A 300 -35.07 -0.60 7.42
CA LEU A 300 -35.14 0.62 8.26
C LEU A 300 -33.97 0.76 9.24
N LEU A 301 -33.26 -0.32 9.58
CA LEU A 301 -32.07 -0.24 10.45
C LEU A 301 -30.83 0.30 9.72
N THR A 302 -30.84 0.32 8.38
CA THR A 302 -29.68 0.73 7.57
C THR A 302 -29.79 2.15 7.00
N SER A 303 -30.96 2.79 7.07
CA SER A 303 -31.24 4.05 6.36
C SER A 303 -31.23 5.33 7.23
N VAL A 304 -30.86 5.28 8.51
CA VAL A 304 -31.01 6.44 9.43
C VAL A 304 -29.76 7.36 9.51
N SER A 305 -28.68 7.13 8.76
CA SER A 305 -27.42 7.89 8.96
C SER A 305 -26.75 8.48 7.73
N SER A 306 -27.47 8.92 6.69
CA SER A 306 -26.86 9.73 5.61
C SER A 306 -27.00 11.23 5.90
N ARG A 307 -25.88 11.83 6.29
CA ARG A 307 -25.70 13.21 6.76
C ARG A 307 -25.71 14.28 5.65
N HIS A 308 -26.59 14.18 4.64
CA HIS A 308 -26.65 15.16 3.54
C HIS A 308 -28.08 15.56 3.19
N ARG A 309 -28.56 16.65 3.80
CA ARG A 309 -29.54 17.56 3.20
C ARG A 309 -29.26 18.96 3.73
N THR A 310 -28.42 19.67 2.99
CA THR A 310 -28.17 21.11 3.13
C THR A 310 -29.42 21.90 2.71
N GLU A 311 -29.71 22.92 3.51
CA GLU A 311 -30.25 24.24 3.13
C GLU A 311 -31.32 24.33 2.04
N LYS A 312 -32.57 24.46 2.51
CA LYS A 312 -33.46 25.61 2.27
C LYS A 312 -34.86 25.24 2.75
N ARG A 313 -35.25 25.70 3.95
CA ARG A 313 -36.65 25.89 4.37
C ARG A 313 -36.69 26.66 5.69
N LEU A 314 -36.52 27.97 5.59
CA LEU A 314 -36.44 28.91 6.73
C LEU A 314 -37.79 29.53 7.14
N LEU A 315 -38.94 29.00 6.70
CA LEU A 315 -40.23 29.69 6.91
C LEU A 315 -41.32 28.90 7.69
N SER A 316 -41.02 27.72 8.25
CA SER A 316 -42.01 26.96 9.05
C SER A 316 -41.58 26.64 10.49
N TYR A 317 -40.48 27.21 10.97
CA TYR A 317 -39.90 26.87 12.30
C TYR A 317 -40.15 27.90 13.41
N SER A 318 -40.81 29.04 13.12
CA SER A 318 -40.97 30.16 14.08
C SER A 318 -42.03 29.93 15.17
N LEU A 319 -43.10 29.18 14.90
CA LEU A 319 -44.19 28.96 15.87
C LEU A 319 -44.08 27.65 16.66
N TRP A 320 -43.45 26.63 16.07
CA TRP A 320 -43.38 25.31 16.71
C TRP A 320 -42.28 25.20 17.77
N ARG A 321 -41.15 25.91 17.60
CA ARG A 321 -40.07 25.91 18.59
C ARG A 321 -40.48 26.42 19.97
N PRO A 322 -41.13 27.59 20.13
CA PRO A 322 -41.57 28.05 21.45
C PRO A 322 -42.68 27.18 22.03
N LEU A 323 -43.57 26.62 21.21
CA LEU A 323 -44.63 25.72 21.65
C LEU A 323 -44.07 24.36 22.14
N THR A 324 -43.13 23.77 21.40
CA THR A 324 -42.41 22.56 21.84
C THR A 324 -41.53 22.84 23.06
N ALA A 325 -40.89 24.01 23.13
CA ALA A 325 -40.10 24.40 24.29
C ALA A 325 -41.00 24.61 25.53
N ALA A 326 -42.17 25.21 25.38
CA ALA A 326 -43.14 25.40 26.46
C ALA A 326 -43.76 24.09 26.94
N VAL A 327 -44.13 23.18 26.03
CA VAL A 327 -44.64 21.85 26.39
C VAL A 327 -43.55 21.00 27.04
N VAL A 328 -42.32 21.04 26.52
CA VAL A 328 -41.18 20.37 27.16
C VAL A 328 -40.90 20.99 28.53
N LEU A 329 -40.88 22.31 28.68
CA LEU A 329 -40.68 22.96 29.98
C LEU A 329 -41.80 22.68 30.97
N LEU A 330 -43.06 22.59 30.52
CA LEU A 330 -44.21 22.27 31.36
C LEU A 330 -44.20 20.79 31.79
N VAL A 331 -43.92 19.87 30.87
CA VAL A 331 -43.77 18.44 31.17
C VAL A 331 -42.53 18.21 32.04
N THR A 332 -41.44 18.93 31.79
CA THR A 332 -40.23 18.87 32.63
C THR A 332 -40.51 19.45 34.01
N ALA A 333 -41.22 20.58 34.12
CA ALA A 333 -41.62 21.19 35.40
C ALA A 333 -42.51 20.25 36.23
N VAL A 334 -43.51 19.63 35.60
CA VAL A 334 -44.42 18.65 36.23
C VAL A 334 -43.68 17.36 36.63
N LEU A 335 -42.75 16.88 35.80
CA LEU A 335 -41.91 15.72 36.12
C LEU A 335 -40.82 16.04 37.17
N THR A 336 -40.31 17.26 37.23
CA THR A 336 -39.34 17.72 38.26
C THR A 336 -40.00 17.96 39.61
N TRP A 337 -41.24 18.45 39.64
CA TRP A 337 -41.99 18.67 40.88
C TRP A 337 -42.33 17.35 41.59
N LEU A 338 -42.48 16.27 40.83
CA LEU A 338 -42.88 14.98 41.39
C LEU A 338 -41.73 14.08 41.86
N ARG A 339 -40.44 14.27 41.46
CA ARG A 339 -39.34 13.37 41.87
C ARG A 339 -37.91 13.71 41.37
N TRP A 340 -37.45 14.95 41.50
CA TRP A 340 -36.10 15.36 41.04
C TRP A 340 -34.91 14.51 41.57
N TRP A 341 -35.02 13.93 42.77
CA TRP A 341 -34.00 13.03 43.32
C TRP A 341 -33.80 11.74 42.51
N ASP A 342 -34.84 11.22 41.86
CA ASP A 342 -34.72 10.03 41.02
C ASP A 342 -34.01 10.35 39.69
N TRP A 343 -34.12 11.58 39.20
CA TRP A 343 -33.36 12.06 38.06
C TRP A 343 -31.89 12.30 38.41
N VAL A 344 -31.60 12.84 39.59
CA VAL A 344 -30.22 12.98 40.09
C VAL A 344 -29.60 11.60 40.30
N ALA A 345 -30.34 10.65 40.91
CA ALA A 345 -29.88 9.27 41.07
C ALA A 345 -29.67 8.57 39.71
N GLY A 346 -30.57 8.76 38.75
CA GLY A 346 -30.44 8.24 37.38
C GLY A 346 -29.28 8.86 36.60
N ALA A 347 -29.05 10.16 36.75
CA ALA A 347 -27.93 10.87 36.13
C ALA A 347 -26.59 10.44 36.75
N LEU A 348 -26.52 10.28 38.07
CA LEU A 348 -25.34 9.76 38.77
C LEU A 348 -25.07 8.30 38.41
N ALA A 349 -26.12 7.47 38.31
CA ALA A 349 -26.01 6.10 37.84
C ALA A 349 -25.50 6.06 36.39
N GLY A 350 -26.07 6.86 35.49
CA GLY A 350 -25.64 6.97 34.09
C GLY A 350 -24.21 7.50 33.93
N ALA A 351 -23.79 8.45 34.77
CA ALA A 351 -22.42 8.95 34.81
C ALA A 351 -21.44 7.88 35.32
N ALA A 352 -21.78 7.18 36.40
CA ALA A 352 -20.98 6.08 36.93
C ALA A 352 -20.86 4.94 35.90
N LEU A 353 -21.94 4.65 35.17
CA LEU A 353 -21.97 3.68 34.09
C LEU A 353 -21.08 4.06 32.91
N SER A 354 -21.10 5.35 32.54
CA SER A 354 -20.27 5.91 31.47
C SER A 354 -18.79 5.93 31.86
N LEU A 355 -18.48 6.24 33.12
CA LEU A 355 -17.12 6.16 33.68
C LEU A 355 -16.63 4.71 33.74
N ALA A 356 -17.47 3.78 34.18
CA ALA A 356 -17.15 2.35 34.17
C ALA A 356 -16.90 1.84 32.74
N MET A 357 -17.71 2.28 31.77
CA MET A 357 -17.49 1.99 30.35
C MET A 357 -16.16 2.55 29.86
N GLY A 358 -15.89 3.83 30.14
CA GLY A 358 -14.63 4.48 29.81
C GLY A 358 -13.42 3.77 30.40
N ALA A 359 -13.50 3.36 31.67
CA ALA A 359 -12.46 2.60 32.35
C ALA A 359 -12.26 1.20 31.74
N VAL A 360 -13.33 0.49 31.37
CA VAL A 360 -13.22 -0.81 30.70
C VAL A 360 -12.59 -0.66 29.31
N VAL A 361 -12.99 0.35 28.54
CA VAL A 361 -12.38 0.65 27.23
C VAL A 361 -10.91 1.03 27.40
N ALA A 362 -10.57 1.90 28.36
CA ALA A 362 -9.21 2.34 28.62
C ALA A 362 -8.31 1.19 29.09
N THR A 363 -8.75 0.40 30.07
CA THR A 363 -7.99 -0.76 30.58
C THR A 363 -7.87 -1.86 29.53
N SER A 364 -8.87 -2.06 28.68
CA SER A 364 -8.82 -3.04 27.60
C SER A 364 -7.96 -2.57 26.43
N GLY A 365 -8.00 -1.28 26.10
CA GLY A 365 -7.08 -0.63 25.16
C GLY A 365 -5.64 -0.71 25.66
N TRP A 366 -5.41 -0.45 26.95
CA TRP A 366 -4.11 -0.62 27.59
C TRP A 366 -3.62 -2.08 27.52
N ARG A 367 -4.46 -3.06 27.87
CA ARG A 367 -4.14 -4.48 27.71
C ARG A 367 -3.82 -4.84 26.26
N TYR A 368 -4.52 -4.26 25.29
CA TYR A 368 -4.21 -4.45 23.87
C TYR A 368 -2.81 -3.92 23.53
N ILE A 369 -2.51 -2.69 23.94
CA ILE A 369 -1.18 -2.06 23.74
C ILE A 369 -0.07 -2.90 24.38
N VAL A 370 -0.24 -3.33 25.64
CA VAL A 370 0.75 -4.15 26.35
C VAL A 370 0.92 -5.55 25.75
N THR A 371 -0.10 -6.07 25.05
CA THR A 371 -0.04 -7.39 24.39
C THR A 371 0.24 -7.32 22.89
N VAL A 372 0.50 -6.13 22.34
CA VAL A 372 0.62 -5.92 20.89
C VAL A 372 1.85 -6.63 20.30
N GLY A 373 2.95 -6.72 21.07
CA GLY A 373 4.14 -7.47 20.67
C GLY A 373 3.87 -8.96 20.50
N ARG A 374 3.04 -9.55 21.38
CA ARG A 374 2.59 -10.96 21.26
C ARG A 374 1.65 -11.20 20.06
N ARG A 375 1.21 -10.14 19.38
CA ARG A 375 0.37 -10.19 18.17
C ARG A 375 1.13 -9.79 16.92
N HIS A 376 2.46 -9.64 17.01
CA HIS A 376 3.31 -9.20 15.91
C HIS A 376 2.83 -7.87 15.32
N PHE A 377 2.31 -6.97 16.17
CA PHE A 377 1.96 -5.60 15.80
C PHE A 377 0.87 -5.43 14.71
N GLY A 378 0.05 -6.46 14.44
CA GLY A 378 -1.01 -6.38 13.43
C GLY A 378 -2.17 -7.37 13.62
N LEU A 379 -3.22 -7.22 12.80
CA LEU A 379 -4.48 -7.98 12.89
C LEU A 379 -4.59 -9.08 11.84
N LEU A 380 -3.95 -8.89 10.69
CA LEU A 380 -4.02 -9.76 9.52
C LEU A 380 -2.68 -10.49 9.32
N ALA A 381 -2.70 -11.81 9.33
CA ALA A 381 -1.51 -12.60 9.00
C ALA A 381 -1.24 -12.60 7.48
N GLY A 382 -2.29 -12.76 6.68
CA GLY A 382 -2.24 -12.78 5.22
C GLY A 382 -2.66 -14.11 4.59
N SER A 383 -2.50 -15.22 5.32
CA SER A 383 -2.84 -16.58 4.85
C SER A 383 -3.87 -17.29 5.74
N ALA A 384 -4.65 -16.54 6.52
CA ALA A 384 -5.63 -17.11 7.45
C ALA A 384 -6.78 -17.85 6.71
N PRO A 385 -7.27 -18.99 7.24
CA PRO A 385 -8.30 -19.79 6.59
C PRO A 385 -9.66 -19.07 6.55
N GLN A 386 -10.52 -19.50 5.63
CA GLN A 386 -11.90 -19.04 5.57
C GLN A 386 -12.67 -19.54 6.80
N THR A 387 -13.48 -18.68 7.41
CA THR A 387 -14.30 -19.06 8.56
C THR A 387 -15.69 -18.42 8.50
N PRO A 388 -16.73 -19.05 9.07
CA PRO A 388 -18.08 -18.50 9.07
C PRO A 388 -18.15 -17.22 9.92
N ARG A 389 -19.02 -16.28 9.54
CA ARG A 389 -19.19 -15.00 10.23
C ARG A 389 -19.74 -15.18 11.63
N ARG A 390 -19.19 -14.43 12.59
CA ARG A 390 -19.75 -14.29 13.95
C ARG A 390 -20.85 -13.22 13.98
N PRO A 391 -21.76 -13.25 14.97
CA PRO A 391 -22.78 -12.22 15.14
C PRO A 391 -22.20 -10.80 15.20
N SER A 392 -21.06 -10.60 15.87
CA SER A 392 -20.38 -9.30 15.94
C SER A 392 -19.87 -8.81 14.58
N GLU A 393 -19.42 -9.72 13.73
CA GLU A 393 -18.93 -9.39 12.37
C GLU A 393 -20.10 -9.10 11.43
N PHE A 394 -21.19 -9.84 11.57
CA PHE A 394 -22.45 -9.56 10.87
C PHE A 394 -22.97 -8.16 11.22
N LEU A 395 -23.02 -7.82 12.51
CA LEU A 395 -23.44 -6.49 12.98
C LEU A 395 -22.50 -5.38 12.49
N ALA A 396 -21.20 -5.64 12.43
CA ALA A 396 -20.20 -4.72 11.87
C ALA A 396 -20.30 -4.52 10.35
N GLY A 397 -21.15 -5.31 9.66
CA GLY A 397 -21.34 -5.23 8.22
C GLY A 397 -20.29 -5.99 7.41
N ALA A 398 -19.66 -7.03 7.98
CA ALA A 398 -18.71 -7.88 7.26
C ALA A 398 -19.40 -8.64 6.10
N ALA A 399 -18.73 -8.70 4.95
CA ALA A 399 -19.23 -9.37 3.75
C ALA A 399 -19.40 -10.89 3.96
N ARG A 400 -20.37 -11.50 3.28
CA ARG A 400 -20.52 -12.97 3.29
C ARG A 400 -19.27 -13.59 2.65
N PRO A 401 -18.66 -14.61 3.27
CA PRO A 401 -17.46 -15.23 2.72
C PRO A 401 -17.83 -16.08 1.50
N THR A 402 -17.51 -15.59 0.31
CA THR A 402 -17.66 -16.26 -0.99
C THR A 402 -16.30 -16.60 -1.60
N VAL A 403 -15.29 -15.75 -1.38
CA VAL A 403 -13.92 -16.00 -1.83
C VAL A 403 -13.30 -17.14 -1.03
N SER A 404 -12.58 -18.08 -1.67
CA SER A 404 -11.94 -19.23 -1.01
C SER A 404 -10.57 -18.88 -0.40
N ARG A 405 -9.73 -18.13 -1.12
CA ARG A 405 -8.35 -17.80 -0.74
C ARG A 405 -8.23 -16.48 0.04
N ALA A 406 -7.25 -16.39 0.94
CA ALA A 406 -6.84 -15.13 1.57
C ALA A 406 -5.90 -14.34 0.64
N VAL A 407 -5.56 -13.11 1.01
CA VAL A 407 -4.77 -12.19 0.17
C VAL A 407 -3.43 -12.76 -0.29
N ILE A 408 -2.63 -13.41 0.58
CA ILE A 408 -1.29 -13.89 0.20
C ILE A 408 -1.35 -15.16 -0.66
N PRO A 409 -2.14 -16.19 -0.34
CA PRO A 409 -2.33 -17.33 -1.23
C PRO A 409 -2.93 -16.94 -2.59
N TRP A 410 -3.86 -15.97 -2.61
CA TRP A 410 -4.45 -15.46 -3.86
C TRP A 410 -3.40 -14.72 -4.69
N LEU A 411 -2.62 -13.81 -4.09
CA LEU A 411 -1.54 -13.10 -4.78
C LEU A 411 -0.46 -14.05 -5.28
N ASN A 412 -0.07 -15.07 -4.50
CA ASN A 412 0.88 -16.08 -4.94
C ASN A 412 0.40 -16.80 -6.20
N GLY A 413 -0.86 -17.25 -6.21
CA GLY A 413 -1.49 -17.87 -7.38
C GLY A 413 -1.50 -16.93 -8.59
N CYS A 414 -1.92 -15.67 -8.40
CA CYS A 414 -1.91 -14.67 -9.48
C CYS A 414 -0.51 -14.44 -10.04
N LEU A 415 0.52 -14.34 -9.19
CA LEU A 415 1.91 -14.13 -9.64
C LEU A 415 2.42 -15.30 -10.48
N SER A 416 2.16 -16.55 -10.04
CA SER A 416 2.57 -17.74 -10.79
C SER A 416 1.82 -17.89 -12.12
N GLU A 417 0.50 -17.68 -12.13
CA GLU A 417 -0.34 -17.76 -13.33
C GLU A 417 0.00 -16.68 -14.36
N VAL A 418 0.15 -15.43 -13.90
CA VAL A 418 0.58 -14.30 -14.75
C VAL A 418 1.97 -14.52 -15.33
N ALA A 419 2.89 -15.12 -14.57
CA ALA A 419 4.22 -15.49 -15.04
C ALA A 419 4.27 -16.73 -15.94
N ALA A 420 3.11 -17.33 -16.27
CA ALA A 420 3.00 -18.54 -17.08
C ALA A 420 3.71 -19.77 -16.50
N LEU A 421 3.81 -19.86 -15.16
CA LEU A 421 4.38 -21.02 -14.49
C LEU A 421 3.37 -22.17 -14.45
N ASP A 422 3.89 -23.40 -14.34
CA ASP A 422 3.03 -24.58 -14.25
C ASP A 422 2.44 -24.72 -12.83
N GLY A 423 1.34 -25.48 -12.72
CA GLY A 423 0.56 -25.58 -11.49
C GLY A 423 1.37 -26.07 -10.29
N GLY A 424 1.48 -25.23 -9.26
CA GLY A 424 2.21 -25.53 -8.01
C GLY A 424 3.61 -24.92 -7.91
N GLU A 425 4.11 -24.29 -8.97
CA GLU A 425 5.37 -23.55 -8.91
C GLU A 425 5.21 -22.17 -8.27
N VAL A 426 6.17 -21.79 -7.44
CA VAL A 426 6.24 -20.47 -6.80
C VAL A 426 7.14 -19.54 -7.62
N LEU A 427 6.62 -18.36 -7.98
CA LEU A 427 7.42 -17.34 -8.67
C LEU A 427 8.60 -16.87 -7.81
N ARG A 428 9.81 -16.92 -8.38
CA ARG A 428 11.09 -16.54 -7.76
C ARG A 428 11.78 -15.45 -8.57
N PHE A 429 12.69 -14.70 -7.96
CA PHE A 429 13.46 -13.68 -8.70
C PHE A 429 14.28 -14.26 -9.86
N GLY A 430 14.76 -15.50 -9.77
CA GLY A 430 15.43 -16.17 -10.89
C GLY A 430 14.57 -16.29 -12.15
N HIS A 431 13.24 -16.52 -12.00
CA HIS A 431 12.31 -16.49 -13.13
C HIS A 431 12.18 -15.11 -13.76
N LEU A 432 12.28 -14.04 -12.95
CA LEU A 432 12.28 -12.66 -13.45
C LEU A 432 13.57 -12.34 -14.22
N TRP A 433 14.67 -13.01 -13.91
CA TRP A 433 15.98 -12.72 -14.51
C TRP A 433 16.24 -13.54 -15.77
N GLN A 434 15.87 -14.82 -15.77
CA GLN A 434 16.15 -15.77 -16.87
C GLN A 434 14.89 -16.19 -17.65
N GLY A 435 13.69 -15.85 -17.17
CA GLY A 435 12.41 -16.27 -17.77
C GLY A 435 11.82 -17.52 -17.11
N ARG A 436 10.69 -18.00 -17.66
CA ARG A 436 9.89 -19.08 -17.06
C ARG A 436 10.60 -20.43 -16.92
N SER A 437 11.67 -20.67 -17.67
CA SER A 437 12.43 -21.94 -17.65
C SER A 437 13.43 -22.03 -16.50
N PHE A 438 13.50 -21.02 -15.63
CA PHE A 438 14.38 -21.04 -14.47
C PHE A 438 14.00 -22.17 -13.50
N THR A 439 14.99 -22.92 -13.04
CA THR A 439 14.83 -23.91 -11.97
C THR A 439 15.68 -23.51 -10.76
N PRO A 440 15.18 -23.68 -9.51
CA PRO A 440 15.95 -23.36 -8.31
C PRO A 440 17.32 -24.05 -8.28
N LEU A 441 18.36 -23.30 -7.95
CA LEU A 441 19.75 -23.77 -7.99
C LEU A 441 20.28 -24.05 -6.59
N ALA A 442 20.85 -25.24 -6.35
CA ALA A 442 21.50 -25.55 -5.08
C ALA A 442 22.81 -24.78 -4.87
N GLN A 443 23.53 -24.48 -5.96
CA GLN A 443 24.79 -23.73 -5.96
C GLN A 443 24.76 -22.63 -7.02
N ALA A 444 25.45 -21.53 -6.75
CA ALA A 444 25.50 -20.39 -7.67
C ALA A 444 26.32 -20.73 -8.92
N THR A 445 25.74 -20.50 -10.11
CA THR A 445 26.48 -20.53 -11.38
C THR A 445 27.12 -19.17 -11.69
N PRO A 446 28.20 -19.10 -12.50
CA PRO A 446 28.77 -17.82 -12.90
C PRO A 446 27.75 -16.89 -13.57
N GLU A 447 26.82 -17.46 -14.35
CA GLU A 447 25.75 -16.73 -15.04
C GLU A 447 24.76 -16.10 -14.06
N ILE A 448 24.27 -16.85 -13.05
CA ILE A 448 23.30 -16.30 -12.09
C ILE A 448 23.95 -15.24 -11.18
N LEU A 449 25.25 -15.38 -10.88
CA LEU A 449 26.01 -14.36 -10.16
C LEU A 449 26.15 -13.07 -10.97
N ALA A 450 26.38 -13.17 -12.28
CA ALA A 450 26.41 -12.00 -13.16
C ALA A 450 25.05 -11.28 -13.19
N LEU A 451 23.94 -12.03 -13.24
CA LEU A 451 22.57 -11.49 -13.14
C LEU A 451 22.28 -10.86 -11.77
N ALA A 452 22.76 -11.48 -10.69
CA ALA A 452 22.57 -10.98 -9.33
C ALA A 452 23.35 -9.67 -9.10
N ARG A 453 24.54 -9.52 -9.70
CA ARG A 453 25.38 -8.32 -9.58
C ARG A 453 24.96 -7.17 -10.51
N ASN A 454 24.49 -7.49 -11.72
CA ASN A 454 24.16 -6.48 -12.72
C ASN A 454 22.70 -6.58 -13.19
N PRO A 455 21.84 -5.62 -12.80
CA PRO A 455 20.45 -5.54 -13.26
C PRO A 455 20.29 -5.51 -14.79
N GLU A 456 21.27 -4.98 -15.52
CA GLU A 456 21.23 -4.83 -16.99
C GLU A 456 21.29 -6.16 -17.75
N ARG A 457 21.61 -7.23 -17.05
CA ARG A 457 21.60 -8.60 -17.58
C ARG A 457 20.26 -9.29 -17.41
N ARG A 458 19.36 -8.76 -16.59
CA ARG A 458 18.07 -9.38 -16.24
C ARG A 458 17.06 -9.16 -17.36
N LEU A 459 16.18 -10.14 -17.57
CA LEU A 459 15.02 -10.01 -18.44
C LEU A 459 14.08 -8.89 -17.97
N VAL A 460 13.73 -8.90 -16.68
CA VAL A 460 13.06 -7.81 -15.97
C VAL A 460 13.63 -7.69 -14.56
N ASN A 461 13.89 -6.46 -14.13
CA ASN A 461 14.36 -6.16 -12.79
C ASN A 461 13.19 -5.73 -11.90
N LEU A 462 12.98 -6.43 -10.78
CA LEU A 462 12.00 -6.06 -9.76
C LEU A 462 12.73 -5.59 -8.51
N GLU A 463 12.46 -4.38 -8.05
CA GLU A 463 13.00 -3.86 -6.79
C GLU A 463 11.91 -3.45 -5.81
N LEU A 464 11.91 -4.07 -4.62
CA LEU A 464 10.90 -3.83 -3.59
C LEU A 464 11.56 -3.28 -2.33
N ILE A 465 10.91 -2.28 -1.71
CA ILE A 465 11.37 -1.69 -0.44
C ILE A 465 10.56 -2.23 0.73
N THR A 466 11.23 -2.55 1.83
CA THR A 466 10.64 -2.82 3.15
C THR A 466 11.43 -2.07 4.22
N THR A 467 10.89 -1.97 5.43
CA THR A 467 11.52 -1.22 6.52
C THR A 467 11.92 -2.16 7.66
N ASP A 468 13.21 -2.13 8.04
CA ASP A 468 13.71 -2.76 9.26
C ASP A 468 13.56 -1.78 10.43
N LEU A 469 12.56 -2.01 11.29
CA LEU A 469 12.27 -1.18 12.45
C LEU A 469 13.30 -1.37 13.58
N SER A 470 13.94 -2.54 13.68
CA SER A 470 14.94 -2.81 14.71
C SER A 470 16.23 -2.02 14.46
N ARG A 471 16.65 -1.89 13.20
CA ARG A 471 17.84 -1.11 12.81
C ARG A 471 17.54 0.28 12.24
N GLN A 472 16.26 0.67 12.19
CA GLN A 472 15.79 1.97 11.71
C GLN A 472 16.28 2.31 10.28
N ARG A 473 16.27 1.32 9.37
CA ARG A 473 16.79 1.50 8.00
C ARG A 473 15.87 0.91 6.93
N PRO A 474 15.84 1.48 5.71
CA PRO A 474 15.21 0.82 4.58
C PRO A 474 15.99 -0.43 4.19
N TYR A 475 15.28 -1.38 3.58
CA TYR A 475 15.84 -2.63 3.11
C TYR A 475 15.26 -2.94 1.72
N ARG A 476 16.09 -3.48 0.82
CA ARG A 476 15.75 -3.68 -0.59
C ARG A 476 15.80 -5.15 -0.96
N PHE A 477 14.81 -5.60 -1.72
CA PHE A 477 14.80 -6.89 -2.40
C PHE A 477 14.89 -6.69 -3.92
N PRO A 478 15.58 -7.58 -4.67
CA PRO A 478 16.33 -8.74 -4.19
C PRO A 478 17.53 -8.35 -3.33
N LEU A 479 17.93 -9.26 -2.44
CA LEU A 479 19.11 -9.09 -1.60
C LEU A 479 20.38 -9.03 -2.43
N ASN A 480 21.40 -8.33 -1.93
CA ASN A 480 22.74 -8.47 -2.49
C ASN A 480 23.25 -9.88 -2.23
N THR A 481 24.00 -10.44 -3.17
CA THR A 481 24.67 -11.73 -2.95
C THR A 481 25.65 -11.59 -1.80
N THR A 482 25.70 -12.63 -0.99
CA THR A 482 26.65 -12.73 0.12
C THR A 482 28.08 -12.48 -0.36
N GLU A 483 28.81 -11.58 0.29
CA GLU A 483 30.21 -11.33 -0.08
C GLU A 483 31.10 -12.52 0.33
N PRO A 484 32.14 -12.87 -0.46
CA PRO A 484 33.01 -14.00 -0.14
C PRO A 484 33.76 -13.86 1.19
N ASP A 485 34.09 -12.61 1.57
CA ASP A 485 34.97 -12.31 2.70
C ASP A 485 34.24 -12.30 4.06
N ASP A 486 32.91 -12.11 4.06
CA ASP A 486 32.06 -12.26 5.26
C ASP A 486 30.65 -12.73 4.86
N PRO A 487 30.43 -14.06 4.79
CA PRO A 487 29.17 -14.63 4.32
C PRO A 487 28.00 -14.43 5.29
N ASP A 488 28.22 -13.92 6.50
CA ASP A 488 27.18 -13.83 7.53
C ASP A 488 26.85 -12.37 7.92
N ALA A 489 27.67 -11.37 7.56
CA ALA A 489 27.51 -9.97 7.98
C ALA A 489 26.11 -9.36 7.73
N GLU A 490 25.46 -9.69 6.63
CA GLU A 490 24.12 -9.19 6.25
C GLU A 490 23.14 -10.31 5.86
N ALA A 491 23.48 -11.57 6.15
CA ALA A 491 22.58 -12.70 5.91
C ALA A 491 21.36 -12.64 6.84
N LEU A 492 20.18 -12.85 6.26
CA LEU A 492 18.92 -12.92 7.00
C LEU A 492 18.53 -14.38 7.26
N TYR A 493 17.97 -14.60 8.44
CA TYR A 493 17.49 -15.88 8.90
C TYR A 493 16.05 -15.76 9.38
N PHE A 494 15.34 -16.87 9.44
CA PHE A 494 13.97 -16.91 9.93
C PHE A 494 13.72 -18.19 10.73
N ARG A 495 12.67 -18.15 11.55
CA ARG A 495 12.17 -19.31 12.28
C ARG A 495 10.93 -19.84 11.58
N MET A 496 10.89 -21.14 11.27
CA MET A 496 9.75 -21.74 10.54
C MET A 496 8.41 -21.50 11.24
N GLU A 497 8.40 -21.62 12.57
CA GLU A 497 7.21 -21.38 13.39
C GLU A 497 6.66 -19.96 13.23
N ASP A 498 7.50 -18.95 13.05
CA ASP A 498 7.06 -17.54 12.92
C ASP A 498 6.31 -17.29 11.61
N LEU A 499 6.59 -18.10 10.58
CA LEU A 499 6.01 -17.96 9.25
C LEU A 499 4.79 -18.88 9.06
N ALA A 500 4.78 -20.04 9.73
CA ALA A 500 3.80 -21.12 9.51
C ALA A 500 2.84 -21.39 10.68
N ASP A 501 2.95 -20.69 11.82
CA ASP A 501 2.08 -20.90 13.00
C ASP A 501 0.59 -20.83 12.64
N GLY A 502 -0.11 -21.97 12.70
CA GLY A 502 -1.44 -22.21 12.09
C GLY A 502 -2.37 -21.00 11.95
N ASP A 503 -2.93 -20.51 13.07
CA ASP A 503 -3.89 -19.39 13.11
C ASP A 503 -3.28 -18.02 12.71
N ASN A 504 -1.95 -17.95 12.62
CA ASN A 504 -1.13 -16.78 12.30
C ASN A 504 -0.29 -16.98 11.03
N ALA A 505 -0.54 -18.02 10.23
CA ALA A 505 0.27 -18.34 9.07
C ALA A 505 0.39 -17.12 8.15
N VAL A 506 1.63 -16.68 7.96
CA VAL A 506 1.96 -15.50 7.14
C VAL A 506 1.97 -15.90 5.68
N PHE A 507 2.52 -17.07 5.38
CA PHE A 507 2.69 -17.60 4.03
C PHE A 507 1.95 -18.95 3.83
N PRO A 508 1.55 -19.26 2.58
CA PRO A 508 0.99 -20.56 2.24
C PRO A 508 2.06 -21.67 2.25
N PRO A 509 1.66 -22.96 2.35
CA PRO A 509 2.59 -24.08 2.53
C PRO A 509 3.64 -24.25 1.41
N ASP A 510 3.27 -23.97 0.17
CA ASP A 510 4.15 -24.00 -1.01
C ASP A 510 5.28 -22.97 -0.93
N VAL A 511 4.99 -21.78 -0.40
CA VAL A 511 6.01 -20.73 -0.19
C VAL A 511 6.92 -21.10 0.99
N ILE A 512 6.37 -21.67 2.05
CA ILE A 512 7.17 -22.17 3.18
C ILE A 512 8.13 -23.27 2.73
N GLU A 513 7.65 -24.18 1.87
CA GLU A 513 8.50 -25.22 1.28
C GLU A 513 9.59 -24.63 0.39
N ALA A 514 9.25 -23.62 -0.42
CA ALA A 514 10.22 -22.92 -1.25
C ALA A 514 11.29 -22.14 -0.45
N LEU A 515 11.02 -21.81 0.82
CA LEU A 515 11.97 -21.14 1.72
C LEU A 515 12.82 -22.12 2.54
N ARG A 516 12.49 -23.41 2.53
CA ARG A 516 13.11 -24.41 3.42
C ARG A 516 14.62 -24.47 3.23
N ASP A 517 15.35 -24.16 4.30
CA ASP A 517 16.80 -24.34 4.37
C ASP A 517 17.13 -25.80 4.72
N PRO A 518 17.97 -26.51 3.93
CA PRO A 518 18.41 -27.87 4.23
C PRO A 518 19.36 -27.97 5.44
N SER A 519 19.89 -26.86 5.96
CA SER A 519 20.90 -26.86 7.04
C SER A 519 20.60 -25.84 8.15
N PRO A 520 19.47 -25.98 8.88
CA PRO A 520 19.13 -25.07 9.96
C PRO A 520 20.15 -25.11 11.11
N GLN A 521 20.28 -23.99 11.81
CA GLN A 521 21.23 -23.83 12.91
C GLN A 521 20.52 -23.39 14.18
N THR A 522 20.86 -24.00 15.33
CA THR A 522 20.34 -23.59 16.63
C THR A 522 21.33 -22.63 17.29
N VAL A 523 20.89 -21.39 17.56
CA VAL A 523 21.74 -20.33 18.07
C VAL A 523 21.09 -19.67 19.30
N PRO A 524 21.86 -19.34 20.37
CA PRO A 524 21.35 -18.54 21.48
C PRO A 524 20.94 -17.14 21.02
N GLN A 525 19.90 -16.58 21.64
CA GLN A 525 19.42 -15.23 21.33
C GLN A 525 20.26 -14.16 22.02
N THR A 526 20.20 -12.92 21.52
CA THR A 526 20.86 -11.77 22.15
C THR A 526 20.31 -11.49 23.55
N ASP A 527 19.03 -11.77 23.79
CA ASP A 527 18.44 -11.75 25.14
C ASP A 527 18.92 -12.99 25.93
N PRO A 528 19.70 -12.81 27.02
CA PRO A 528 20.23 -13.94 27.80
C PRO A 528 19.14 -14.78 28.48
N SER A 529 17.93 -14.23 28.64
CA SER A 529 16.80 -14.92 29.27
C SER A 529 15.97 -15.76 28.30
N ALA A 530 16.20 -15.61 26.99
CA ALA A 530 15.44 -16.29 25.95
C ALA A 530 16.10 -17.62 25.54
N GLU A 531 15.26 -18.62 25.27
CA GLU A 531 15.73 -19.94 24.79
C GLU A 531 16.42 -19.84 23.43
N ALA A 532 17.34 -20.76 23.15
CA ALA A 532 17.97 -20.87 21.85
C ALA A 532 16.93 -21.12 20.75
N VAL A 533 17.15 -20.53 19.58
CA VAL A 533 16.23 -20.61 18.44
C VAL A 533 16.85 -21.37 17.29
N THR A 534 16.04 -22.20 16.63
CA THR A 534 16.43 -22.88 15.40
C THR A 534 16.10 -21.97 14.21
N LEU A 535 17.13 -21.59 13.48
CA LEU A 535 17.08 -20.61 12.41
C LEU A 535 17.42 -21.25 11.07
N HIS A 536 16.64 -20.90 10.07
CA HIS A 536 16.84 -21.26 8.67
C HIS A 536 17.37 -20.02 7.95
N ARG A 537 18.43 -20.18 7.16
CA ARG A 537 18.97 -19.12 6.32
C ARG A 537 18.00 -18.80 5.19
N LEU A 538 17.82 -17.52 4.88
CA LEU A 538 17.02 -17.12 3.75
C LEU A 538 17.68 -17.60 2.44
N PRO A 539 16.92 -18.10 1.44
CA PRO A 539 17.49 -18.50 0.17
C PRO A 539 18.26 -17.37 -0.52
N GLU A 540 19.24 -17.75 -1.34
CA GLU A 540 19.94 -16.81 -2.20
C GLU A 540 18.97 -16.01 -3.09
N PRO A 541 19.33 -14.78 -3.51
CA PRO A 541 18.42 -13.85 -4.17
C PRO A 541 17.62 -14.45 -5.34
N TRP A 542 18.23 -15.31 -6.18
CA TRP A 542 17.57 -15.96 -7.32
C TRP A 542 16.54 -17.04 -6.92
N ASN A 543 16.76 -17.72 -5.79
CA ASN A 543 15.86 -18.76 -5.27
C ASN A 543 14.73 -18.19 -4.42
N LEU A 544 14.83 -16.93 -4.00
CA LEU A 544 13.86 -16.30 -3.11
C LEU A 544 12.49 -16.12 -3.82
N PRO A 545 11.39 -16.58 -3.21
CA PRO A 545 10.03 -16.32 -3.69
C PRO A 545 9.73 -14.82 -3.75
N VAL A 546 9.15 -14.35 -4.85
CA VAL A 546 8.76 -12.93 -5.02
C VAL A 546 7.69 -12.55 -4.00
N ILE A 547 6.74 -13.44 -3.73
CA ILE A 547 5.67 -13.20 -2.75
C ILE A 547 6.20 -12.97 -1.33
N PHE A 548 7.38 -13.51 -0.98
CA PHE A 548 8.03 -13.23 0.30
C PHE A 548 8.36 -11.75 0.42
N ALA A 549 9.08 -11.20 -0.56
CA ALA A 549 9.43 -9.79 -0.60
C ALA A 549 8.20 -8.87 -0.66
N VAL A 550 7.18 -9.24 -1.44
CA VAL A 550 5.89 -8.52 -1.50
C VAL A 550 5.23 -8.47 -0.13
N ARG A 551 5.16 -9.59 0.60
CA ARG A 551 4.51 -9.65 1.92
C ARG A 551 5.27 -8.86 2.99
N LEU A 552 6.60 -8.81 2.93
CA LEU A 552 7.42 -7.93 3.79
C LEU A 552 7.13 -6.46 3.48
N SER A 553 7.04 -6.09 2.20
CA SER A 553 6.72 -4.73 1.78
C SER A 553 5.30 -4.30 2.18
N LEU A 554 4.35 -5.24 2.25
CA LEU A 554 2.92 -5.05 2.59
C LEU A 554 2.58 -5.03 4.09
N ALA A 555 3.56 -5.08 4.98
CA ALA A 555 3.33 -5.19 6.43
C ALA A 555 2.85 -3.88 7.09
N LEU A 556 1.74 -3.32 6.57
CA LEU A 556 1.11 -2.07 7.01
C LEU A 556 0.89 -2.07 8.52
N PRO A 557 1.50 -1.13 9.27
CA PRO A 557 1.40 -1.08 10.73
C PRO A 557 -0.05 -1.11 11.22
N GLY A 558 -0.33 -2.00 12.19
CA GLY A 558 -1.65 -2.15 12.80
C GLY A 558 -2.67 -2.91 11.95
N LEU A 559 -2.49 -3.04 10.64
CA LEU A 559 -3.35 -3.85 9.78
C LEU A 559 -2.76 -5.25 9.56
N PHE A 560 -1.57 -5.33 8.97
CA PHE A 560 -0.84 -6.59 8.78
C PHE A 560 0.14 -6.85 9.91
N LYS A 561 0.35 -8.13 10.22
CA LYS A 561 1.38 -8.55 11.16
C LYS A 561 2.76 -8.23 10.58
N ALA A 562 3.61 -7.61 11.39
CA ALA A 562 5.03 -7.44 11.12
C ALA A 562 5.71 -8.81 11.04
N ILE A 563 6.78 -8.89 10.26
CA ILE A 563 7.52 -10.14 10.05
C ILE A 563 8.80 -10.08 10.86
N ARG A 564 8.99 -11.11 11.69
CA ARG A 564 10.21 -11.26 12.47
C ARG A 564 11.21 -12.09 11.67
N LEU A 565 12.38 -11.52 11.47
CA LEU A 565 13.56 -12.18 10.93
C LEU A 565 14.70 -12.06 11.94
N TYR A 566 15.82 -12.69 11.63
CA TYR A 566 16.98 -12.75 12.49
C TYR A 566 18.25 -12.45 11.69
N ARG A 567 19.26 -11.91 12.37
CA ARG A 567 20.64 -11.93 11.89
C ARG A 567 21.53 -12.61 12.92
N LEU A 568 22.61 -13.23 12.45
CA LEU A 568 23.63 -13.76 13.34
C LEU A 568 24.67 -12.68 13.60
N VAL A 569 24.75 -12.23 14.85
CA VAL A 569 25.77 -11.27 15.28
C VAL A 569 27.00 -12.08 15.74
N PRO A 570 28.17 -11.90 15.11
CA PRO A 570 29.40 -12.56 15.56
C PRO A 570 29.83 -12.00 16.93
N ALA A 571 30.65 -12.77 17.65
CA ALA A 571 31.28 -12.24 18.85
C ALA A 571 32.30 -11.15 18.45
N THR A 572 32.15 -9.97 19.01
CA THR A 572 32.98 -8.80 18.72
C THR A 572 33.75 -8.36 19.95
N GLU A 573 35.01 -7.99 19.75
CA GLU A 573 35.81 -7.33 20.79
C GLU A 573 35.24 -5.94 21.08
N ILE A 574 35.06 -5.62 22.35
CA ILE A 574 34.58 -4.30 22.76
C ILE A 574 35.77 -3.33 22.67
N GLY A 575 35.65 -2.32 21.82
CA GLY A 575 36.68 -1.29 21.63
C GLY A 575 36.28 0.07 22.18
N ASP A 576 37.28 0.90 22.48
CA ASP A 576 37.10 2.35 22.72
C ASP A 576 36.91 3.13 21.40
N GLU A 577 36.75 4.46 21.50
CA GLU A 577 36.59 5.35 20.34
C GLU A 577 37.79 5.38 19.38
N PHE A 578 38.93 4.81 19.80
CA PHE A 578 40.16 4.67 18.99
C PHE A 578 40.35 3.25 18.46
N GLY A 579 39.37 2.36 18.66
CA GLY A 579 39.40 0.97 18.23
C GLY A 579 40.32 0.07 19.07
N ARG A 580 40.72 0.50 20.26
CA ARG A 580 41.54 -0.32 21.18
C ARG A 580 40.62 -1.19 22.03
N GLY A 581 40.94 -2.48 22.14
CA GLY A 581 40.20 -3.41 22.98
C GLY A 581 40.16 -3.00 24.45
N ILE A 582 38.97 -2.96 25.02
CA ILE A 582 38.77 -2.74 26.46
C ILE A 582 39.14 -4.03 27.20
N LEU A 583 39.92 -3.91 28.26
CA LEU A 583 40.36 -5.05 29.07
C LEU A 583 39.52 -5.19 30.34
N ASP A 584 39.25 -6.43 30.76
CA ASP A 584 38.66 -6.74 32.06
C ASP A 584 39.68 -6.56 33.21
N HIS A 585 39.25 -6.79 34.46
CA HIS A 585 40.11 -6.73 35.64
C HIS A 585 41.28 -7.73 35.63
N ALA A 586 41.18 -8.81 34.85
CA ALA A 586 42.22 -9.81 34.66
C ALA A 586 43.11 -9.53 33.42
N ARG A 587 42.95 -8.37 32.77
CA ARG A 587 43.63 -7.95 31.54
C ARG A 587 43.31 -8.79 30.30
N ASN A 588 42.18 -9.49 30.29
CA ASN A 588 41.67 -10.13 29.08
C ASN A 588 40.84 -9.14 28.26
N ARG A 589 40.86 -9.30 26.94
CA ARG A 589 40.01 -8.50 26.03
C ARG A 589 38.54 -8.83 26.28
N LEU A 590 37.74 -7.80 26.53
CA LEU A 590 36.30 -7.94 26.68
C LEU A 590 35.66 -8.27 25.34
N MET A 591 34.88 -9.35 25.32
CA MET A 591 34.14 -9.81 24.16
C MET A 591 32.64 -9.68 24.41
N TRP A 592 31.89 -9.30 23.38
CA TRP A 592 30.44 -9.36 23.39
C TRP A 592 29.95 -10.33 22.31
N PRO A 593 29.25 -11.42 22.67
CA PRO A 593 28.99 -11.91 24.03
C PRO A 593 30.23 -12.56 24.68
N GLU A 594 30.25 -12.66 26.02
CA GLU A 594 31.38 -13.19 26.80
C GLU A 594 31.75 -14.63 26.45
N ASP A 595 30.79 -15.46 26.04
CA ASP A 595 31.03 -16.87 25.70
C ASP A 595 31.64 -17.07 24.29
N GLY A 596 31.89 -15.99 23.56
CA GLY A 596 32.46 -16.00 22.22
C GLY A 596 31.57 -16.62 21.14
N ARG A 597 30.32 -16.97 21.46
CA ARG A 597 29.38 -17.58 20.50
C ARG A 597 28.54 -16.51 19.82
N ARG A 598 28.20 -16.74 18.56
CA ARG A 598 27.29 -15.86 17.80
C ARG A 598 25.92 -15.78 18.48
N ARG A 599 25.23 -14.66 18.32
CA ARG A 599 23.85 -14.47 18.83
C ARG A 599 22.86 -14.22 17.72
N ALA A 600 21.68 -14.78 17.87
CA ALA A 600 20.52 -14.43 17.06
C ALA A 600 19.94 -13.10 17.55
N GLN A 601 20.05 -12.06 16.72
CA GLN A 601 19.44 -10.75 16.95
C GLN A 601 18.11 -10.67 16.18
N GLU A 602 17.03 -10.31 16.87
CA GLU A 602 15.71 -10.13 16.28
C GLU A 602 15.61 -8.85 15.44
N LEU A 603 15.07 -8.99 14.24
CA LEU A 603 14.79 -7.91 13.29
C LEU A 603 13.28 -7.87 12.98
N TRP A 604 12.66 -6.70 13.16
CA TRP A 604 11.24 -6.49 12.89
C TRP A 604 11.04 -5.75 11.57
N PHE A 605 10.52 -6.47 10.58
CA PHE A 605 10.21 -5.92 9.26
C PHE A 605 8.76 -5.47 9.17
N SER A 606 8.58 -4.26 8.63
CA SER A 606 7.28 -3.63 8.40
C SER A 606 7.22 -2.99 7.00
N ASP A 607 6.11 -2.32 6.72
CA ASP A 607 5.79 -1.77 5.40
C ASP A 607 6.90 -0.88 4.82
N GLY A 608 7.13 -1.01 3.52
CA GLY A 608 8.14 -0.21 2.81
C GLY A 608 7.84 1.29 2.79
N GLY A 609 6.55 1.65 2.79
CA GLY A 609 6.09 3.03 2.77
C GLY A 609 6.37 3.81 4.06
N ILE A 610 6.93 3.17 5.09
CA ILE A 610 7.43 3.86 6.29
C ILE A 610 8.72 4.63 6.00
N THR A 611 9.61 4.11 5.14
CA THR A 611 10.91 4.73 4.84
C THR A 611 10.98 5.38 3.47
N SER A 612 10.31 4.82 2.47
CA SER A 612 10.12 5.46 1.16
C SER A 612 8.81 4.98 0.56
N ASN A 613 7.87 5.90 0.42
CA ASN A 613 6.54 5.57 -0.08
C ASN A 613 6.50 5.58 -1.61
N PHE A 614 7.36 6.35 -2.27
CA PHE A 614 7.47 6.40 -3.71
C PHE A 614 8.94 6.29 -4.16
N PRO A 615 9.43 5.07 -4.45
CA PRO A 615 10.85 4.82 -4.63
C PRO A 615 11.34 5.16 -6.05
N VAL A 616 11.02 6.38 -6.53
CA VAL A 616 11.38 6.85 -7.88
C VAL A 616 12.90 6.83 -8.12
N HIS A 617 13.65 7.08 -7.05
CA HIS A 617 15.11 7.11 -7.05
C HIS A 617 15.79 5.76 -7.35
N LEU A 618 15.07 4.63 -7.36
CA LEU A 618 15.68 3.32 -7.60
C LEU A 618 16.20 3.16 -9.04
N PHE A 619 15.50 3.74 -10.01
CA PHE A 619 15.82 3.59 -11.44
C PHE A 619 16.22 4.90 -12.11
N ASP A 620 16.37 5.96 -11.33
CA ASP A 620 16.78 7.26 -11.87
C ASP A 620 18.30 7.33 -12.00
N SER A 621 18.76 7.44 -13.25
CA SER A 621 20.13 7.81 -13.60
C SER A 621 20.18 9.28 -14.03
N PRO A 622 21.27 10.03 -13.77
CA PRO A 622 21.46 11.37 -14.32
C PRO A 622 21.26 11.43 -15.84
N LEU A 623 21.73 10.41 -16.56
CA LEU A 623 21.55 10.24 -18.00
C LEU A 623 20.81 8.91 -18.27
N PRO A 624 19.46 8.92 -18.24
CA PRO A 624 18.69 7.71 -18.41
C PRO A 624 18.61 7.29 -19.89
N ARG A 625 18.70 5.98 -20.18
CA ARG A 625 18.56 5.43 -21.54
C ARG A 625 17.12 5.47 -22.06
N TRP A 626 16.14 5.44 -21.16
CA TRP A 626 14.70 5.49 -21.42
C TRP A 626 13.98 6.15 -20.23
N PRO A 627 12.69 6.54 -20.32
CA PRO A 627 12.05 7.25 -19.24
C PRO A 627 11.66 6.32 -18.08
N THR A 628 11.67 6.86 -16.86
CA THR A 628 11.16 6.18 -15.66
C THR A 628 9.80 6.75 -15.28
N PHE A 629 8.72 6.02 -15.51
CA PHE A 629 7.37 6.47 -15.18
C PHE A 629 7.07 6.32 -13.70
N GLY A 630 6.34 7.29 -13.17
CA GLY A 630 5.82 7.29 -11.81
C GLY A 630 4.31 7.21 -11.79
N LEU A 631 3.75 6.29 -11.01
CA LEU A 631 2.33 6.27 -10.68
C LEU A 631 2.14 6.68 -9.22
N ASN A 632 1.43 7.79 -9.02
CA ASN A 632 1.24 8.41 -7.72
C ASN A 632 -0.25 8.56 -7.39
N LEU A 633 -0.61 8.33 -6.13
CA LEU A 633 -1.96 8.56 -5.61
C LEU A 633 -1.99 9.86 -4.82
N GLY A 634 -3.01 10.68 -5.03
CA GLY A 634 -3.18 11.92 -4.27
C GLY A 634 -4.64 12.29 -4.05
N PRO A 635 -4.94 13.16 -3.07
CA PRO A 635 -6.29 13.71 -2.91
C PRO A 635 -6.63 14.68 -4.04
N HIS A 636 -7.91 14.88 -4.32
CA HIS A 636 -8.36 15.98 -5.19
C HIS A 636 -8.02 17.35 -4.57
N PRO A 637 -7.43 18.27 -5.34
CA PRO A 637 -7.29 19.65 -4.90
C PRO A 637 -8.69 20.31 -4.79
N TYR A 638 -8.90 21.14 -3.77
CA TYR A 638 -10.18 21.81 -3.53
C TYR A 638 -10.67 22.63 -4.75
N GLN A 639 -9.72 23.21 -5.49
CA GLN A 639 -9.98 24.09 -6.64
C GLN A 639 -10.32 23.32 -7.93
N PHE A 640 -9.91 22.04 -8.06
CA PHE A 640 -10.11 21.24 -9.27
C PHE A 640 -10.67 19.84 -8.94
N PRO A 641 -11.92 19.75 -8.41
CA PRO A 641 -12.52 18.48 -8.00
C PRO A 641 -12.87 17.55 -9.17
N HIS A 642 -12.89 18.07 -10.39
CA HIS A 642 -13.22 17.32 -11.61
C HIS A 642 -12.00 16.64 -12.28
N GLN A 643 -10.78 16.99 -11.86
CA GLN A 643 -9.56 16.44 -12.46
C GLN A 643 -9.22 15.10 -11.80
N ASP A 644 -9.69 13.99 -12.39
CA ASP A 644 -9.52 12.64 -11.84
C ASP A 644 -8.09 12.11 -12.03
N VAL A 645 -7.44 12.53 -13.11
CA VAL A 645 -6.03 12.22 -13.40
C VAL A 645 -5.32 13.52 -13.72
N TRP A 646 -4.09 13.68 -13.24
CA TRP A 646 -3.25 14.83 -13.55
C TRP A 646 -1.84 14.37 -13.92
N LEU A 647 -1.32 14.88 -15.03
CA LEU A 647 0.06 14.64 -15.43
C LEU A 647 0.71 16.03 -15.61
N PRO A 648 1.53 16.49 -14.65
CA PRO A 648 2.11 17.83 -14.67
C PRO A 648 2.87 18.10 -15.96
N GLN A 649 2.88 19.35 -16.42
CA GLN A 649 3.76 19.75 -17.52
C GLN A 649 5.15 20.12 -16.98
N ASP A 650 6.17 19.98 -17.82
CA ASP A 650 7.56 20.26 -17.40
C ASP A 650 7.82 21.74 -17.07
N TRP A 651 6.95 22.66 -17.50
CA TRP A 651 7.05 24.11 -17.28
C TRP A 651 6.06 24.66 -16.24
N GLU A 652 5.16 23.82 -15.70
CA GLU A 652 4.26 24.24 -14.63
C GLU A 652 5.08 24.59 -13.38
N GLN A 653 4.67 25.61 -12.61
CA GLN A 653 5.34 25.88 -11.34
C GLN A 653 5.19 24.68 -10.40
N ALA A 654 6.23 24.40 -9.61
CA ALA A 654 6.20 23.34 -8.60
C ALA A 654 5.23 23.73 -7.47
N VAL A 655 3.93 23.46 -7.65
CA VAL A 655 2.94 23.66 -6.60
C VAL A 655 2.86 22.37 -5.79
N VAL A 656 3.60 22.32 -4.68
CA VAL A 656 3.41 21.26 -3.67
C VAL A 656 2.06 21.54 -2.98
N PRO A 657 1.07 20.62 -3.07
CA PRO A 657 -0.24 20.88 -2.47
C PRO A 657 -0.11 21.06 -0.96
N ALA A 658 -0.59 22.19 -0.43
CA ALA A 658 -0.64 22.42 1.01
C ALA A 658 -1.77 21.60 1.65
N THR A 659 -1.46 20.88 2.72
CA THR A 659 -2.46 20.17 3.52
C THR A 659 -3.07 21.12 4.55
N ASP A 660 -4.39 21.25 4.58
CA ASP A 660 -5.09 21.97 5.64
C ASP A 660 -5.09 21.15 6.95
N LEU A 661 -4.35 21.65 7.95
CA LEU A 661 -4.21 21.01 9.26
C LEU A 661 -5.52 21.02 10.07
N GLY A 662 -6.46 21.93 9.77
CA GLY A 662 -7.71 22.11 10.52
C GLY A 662 -7.53 22.30 12.03
N ALA A 663 -8.65 22.31 12.78
CA ALA A 663 -8.64 22.51 14.24
C ALA A 663 -8.44 21.21 15.06
N ALA A 664 -8.32 20.05 14.42
CA ALA A 664 -8.27 18.75 15.10
C ALA A 664 -6.83 18.23 15.25
N GLY A 665 -6.37 18.00 16.48
CA GLY A 665 -5.00 17.56 16.77
C GLY A 665 -4.56 16.24 16.10
N THR A 666 -5.51 15.38 15.72
CA THR A 666 -5.21 14.13 14.99
C THR A 666 -4.68 14.37 13.57
N ARG A 667 -5.11 15.46 12.90
CA ARG A 667 -4.60 15.81 11.56
C ARG A 667 -3.18 16.36 11.62
N PHE A 668 -2.84 17.08 12.69
CA PHE A 668 -1.48 17.57 12.93
C PHE A 668 -0.49 16.41 13.09
N VAL A 669 -0.82 15.43 13.96
CA VAL A 669 0.01 14.22 14.13
C VAL A 669 0.12 13.43 12.84
N GLY A 670 -0.98 13.27 12.10
CA GLY A 670 -0.97 12.64 10.77
C GLY A 670 -0.01 13.35 9.81
N SER A 671 -0.04 14.68 9.78
CA SER A 671 0.83 15.48 8.90
C SER A 671 2.31 15.39 9.29
N ILE A 672 2.66 15.30 10.57
CA ILE A 672 4.05 15.04 11.00
C ILE A 672 4.54 13.70 10.43
N LEU A 673 3.72 12.65 10.56
CA LEU A 673 4.08 11.32 10.06
C LEU A 673 4.17 11.29 8.53
N ASP A 674 3.24 11.94 7.85
CA ASP A 674 3.23 11.99 6.38
C ASP A 674 4.41 12.78 5.83
N THR A 675 4.77 13.91 6.46
CA THR A 675 5.98 14.68 6.14
C THR A 675 7.22 13.82 6.36
N ALA A 676 7.38 13.19 7.53
CA ALA A 676 8.53 12.35 7.84
C ALA A 676 8.73 11.21 6.82
N ARG A 677 7.63 10.65 6.29
CA ARG A 677 7.65 9.54 5.31
C ARG A 677 7.83 9.99 3.86
N SER A 678 7.29 11.16 3.48
CA SER A 678 7.07 11.50 2.08
C SER A 678 7.80 12.77 1.62
N TRP A 679 8.48 13.52 2.52
CA TRP A 679 9.09 14.80 2.17
C TRP A 679 10.12 14.66 1.04
N ARG A 680 11.03 13.69 1.14
CA ARG A 680 12.09 13.45 0.17
C ARG A 680 11.52 13.13 -1.21
N ASP A 681 10.56 12.21 -1.26
CA ASP A 681 9.91 11.80 -2.50
C ASP A 681 9.12 12.97 -3.11
N SER A 682 8.40 13.74 -2.30
CA SER A 682 7.62 14.90 -2.75
C SER A 682 8.50 15.99 -3.36
N MET A 683 9.62 16.29 -2.71
CA MET A 683 10.61 17.25 -3.22
C MET A 683 11.27 16.75 -4.51
N GLN A 684 11.61 15.46 -4.60
CA GLN A 684 12.19 14.91 -5.84
C GLN A 684 11.21 14.97 -7.02
N THR A 685 9.92 14.72 -6.76
CA THR A 685 8.89 14.82 -7.81
C THR A 685 8.61 16.25 -8.28
N SER A 686 9.09 17.29 -7.59
CA SER A 686 8.90 18.68 -8.00
C SER A 686 9.95 19.16 -9.02
N MET A 687 11.08 18.44 -9.13
CA MET A 687 12.19 18.80 -10.00
C MET A 687 11.81 18.78 -11.51
N PRO A 688 12.36 19.71 -12.32
CA PRO A 688 12.25 19.63 -13.78
C PRO A 688 12.76 18.29 -14.32
N GLY A 689 12.07 17.70 -15.29
CA GLY A 689 12.40 16.36 -15.81
C GLY A 689 11.98 15.18 -14.92
N TYR A 690 11.59 15.44 -13.67
CA TYR A 690 11.03 14.44 -12.74
C TYR A 690 9.50 14.53 -12.66
N ARG A 691 8.92 15.74 -12.60
CA ARG A 691 7.46 15.91 -12.49
C ARG A 691 6.67 15.44 -13.71
N GLY A 692 7.19 15.66 -14.93
CA GLY A 692 6.49 15.40 -16.19
C GLY A 692 6.32 13.92 -16.55
N ARG A 693 6.91 13.01 -15.76
CA ARG A 693 6.81 11.54 -15.91
C ARG A 693 6.04 10.88 -14.76
N VAL A 694 5.50 11.66 -13.82
CA VAL A 694 4.73 11.14 -12.67
C VAL A 694 3.26 11.46 -12.87
N ALA A 695 2.46 10.45 -13.19
CA ALA A 695 1.01 10.58 -13.29
C ALA A 695 0.36 10.47 -11.91
N TRP A 696 -0.47 11.46 -11.58
CA TRP A 696 -1.24 11.53 -10.35
C TRP A 696 -2.66 11.04 -10.60
N VAL A 697 -3.04 9.97 -9.93
CA VAL A 697 -4.43 9.49 -9.89
C VAL A 697 -5.09 10.03 -8.62
N ARG A 698 -6.16 10.80 -8.79
CA ARG A 698 -6.85 11.48 -7.69
C ARG A 698 -7.90 10.58 -7.04
N GLN A 699 -7.97 10.65 -5.71
CA GLN A 699 -8.88 9.87 -4.88
C GLN A 699 -9.81 10.77 -4.08
N ARG A 700 -11.08 10.39 -4.02
CA ARG A 700 -12.10 11.04 -3.18
C ARG A 700 -12.05 10.51 -1.75
N SER A 701 -12.64 11.24 -0.79
CA SER A 701 -12.62 10.86 0.63
C SER A 701 -13.33 9.54 0.98
N ASP A 702 -14.17 9.03 0.07
CA ASP A 702 -14.85 7.73 0.14
C ASP A 702 -14.21 6.65 -0.75
N GLU A 703 -13.27 7.04 -1.60
CA GLU A 703 -12.48 6.19 -2.49
C GLU A 703 -11.09 5.96 -1.87
N GLY A 704 -10.88 4.77 -1.31
CA GLY A 704 -9.57 4.37 -0.80
C GLY A 704 -9.20 4.80 0.60
N GLY A 705 -7.89 5.02 0.82
CA GLY A 705 -7.31 5.06 2.17
C GLY A 705 -7.50 3.72 2.90
N THR A 706 -7.70 3.72 4.21
CA THR A 706 -7.87 2.47 4.97
C THR A 706 -9.16 1.69 4.66
N ASN A 707 -10.00 2.14 3.71
CA ASN A 707 -11.26 1.48 3.40
C ASN A 707 -11.12 0.34 2.37
N LEU A 708 -11.26 -0.91 2.83
CA LEU A 708 -11.27 -2.11 1.99
C LEU A 708 -12.65 -2.44 1.39
N TYR A 709 -13.72 -1.85 1.91
CA TYR A 709 -15.11 -2.14 1.52
C TYR A 709 -15.57 -1.23 0.37
N MET A 710 -14.85 -1.27 -0.74
CA MET A 710 -15.21 -0.55 -1.95
C MET A 710 -16.24 -1.34 -2.77
N PRO A 711 -17.37 -0.72 -3.19
CA PRO A 711 -18.28 -1.27 -4.19
C PRO A 711 -17.59 -1.54 -5.53
N ARG A 712 -18.13 -2.47 -6.31
CA ARG A 712 -17.60 -2.83 -7.63
C ARG A 712 -17.46 -1.65 -8.59
N GLU A 713 -18.40 -0.71 -8.54
CA GLU A 713 -18.41 0.48 -9.39
C GLU A 713 -17.26 1.43 -9.05
N ILE A 714 -16.90 1.52 -7.76
CA ILE A 714 -15.73 2.31 -7.31
C ILE A 714 -14.43 1.63 -7.74
N ILE A 715 -14.31 0.31 -7.55
CA ILE A 715 -13.14 -0.45 -8.01
C ILE A 715 -12.92 -0.26 -9.51
N ALA A 716 -13.98 -0.40 -10.32
CA ALA A 716 -13.94 -0.18 -11.75
C ALA A 716 -13.53 1.26 -12.11
N SER A 717 -14.15 2.28 -11.49
CA SER A 717 -13.80 3.69 -11.73
C SER A 717 -12.32 3.97 -11.40
N MET A 718 -11.81 3.47 -10.28
CA MET A 718 -10.41 3.65 -9.89
C MET A 718 -9.44 2.98 -10.87
N ALA A 719 -9.76 1.77 -11.33
CA ALA A 719 -8.96 1.07 -12.32
C ALA A 719 -8.90 1.84 -13.65
N LEU A 720 -10.02 2.45 -14.06
CA LEU A 720 -10.09 3.27 -15.28
C LEU A 720 -9.32 4.57 -15.20
N ARG A 721 -9.31 5.24 -14.04
CA ARG A 721 -8.40 6.37 -13.82
C ARG A 721 -6.94 5.93 -13.93
N GLY A 722 -6.63 4.71 -13.48
CA GLY A 722 -5.34 4.07 -13.72
C GLY A 722 -5.02 3.92 -15.21
N ALA A 723 -5.91 3.29 -15.97
CA ALA A 723 -5.79 3.16 -17.43
C ALA A 723 -5.53 4.53 -18.09
N LEU A 724 -6.31 5.55 -17.73
CA LEU A 724 -6.14 6.91 -18.25
C LEU A 724 -4.76 7.51 -17.91
N ALA A 725 -4.24 7.26 -16.70
CA ALA A 725 -2.89 7.68 -16.31
C ALA A 725 -1.81 7.00 -17.18
N GLY A 726 -1.94 5.70 -17.41
CA GLY A 726 -1.09 4.95 -18.33
C GLY A 726 -1.16 5.49 -19.76
N ALA A 727 -2.36 5.68 -20.30
CA ALA A 727 -2.59 6.21 -21.64
C ALA A 727 -1.99 7.62 -21.82
N ARG A 728 -2.09 8.50 -20.82
CA ARG A 728 -1.48 9.84 -20.84
C ARG A 728 0.06 9.77 -20.89
N LEU A 729 0.67 8.91 -20.07
CA LEU A 729 2.12 8.69 -20.07
C LEU A 729 2.56 8.10 -21.42
N SER A 730 1.91 7.04 -21.87
CA SER A 730 2.21 6.35 -23.13
C SER A 730 2.09 7.26 -24.33
N ARG A 731 1.09 8.15 -24.35
CA ARG A 731 0.94 9.13 -25.41
C ARG A 731 2.03 10.19 -25.37
N ARG A 732 2.33 10.76 -24.20
CA ARG A 732 3.34 11.81 -24.06
C ARG A 732 4.69 11.31 -24.55
N PHE A 733 5.16 10.18 -24.04
CA PHE A 733 6.48 9.66 -24.38
C PHE A 733 6.52 8.88 -25.70
N GLY A 734 5.38 8.55 -26.28
CA GLY A 734 5.29 8.08 -27.67
C GLY A 734 5.57 9.18 -28.71
N HIS A 735 5.43 10.47 -28.35
CA HIS A 735 5.81 11.57 -29.23
C HIS A 735 7.30 11.90 -29.10
N GLN A 736 8.02 11.85 -30.23
CA GLN A 736 9.47 12.08 -30.27
C GLN A 736 9.89 13.42 -29.63
N THR A 737 9.15 14.50 -29.89
CA THR A 737 9.47 15.83 -29.35
C THR A 737 9.44 15.89 -27.83
N GLN A 738 8.54 15.13 -27.19
CA GLN A 738 8.43 15.07 -25.74
C GLN A 738 9.51 14.18 -25.13
N TRP A 739 9.87 13.09 -25.81
CA TRP A 739 11.00 12.25 -25.43
C TRP A 739 12.33 13.00 -25.50
N ASP A 740 12.59 13.72 -26.60
CA ASP A 740 13.81 14.50 -26.77
C ASP A 740 13.88 15.66 -25.77
N ARG A 741 12.74 16.30 -25.47
CA ARG A 741 12.63 17.28 -24.38
C ARG A 741 12.99 16.68 -23.03
N HIS A 742 12.51 15.49 -22.71
CA HIS A 742 12.85 14.81 -21.46
C HIS A 742 14.36 14.56 -21.37
N ARG A 743 14.96 13.98 -22.41
CA ARG A 743 16.42 13.74 -22.47
C ARG A 743 17.21 15.03 -22.29
N TRP A 744 16.79 16.11 -22.94
CA TRP A 744 17.40 17.43 -22.81
C TRP A 744 17.37 17.95 -21.37
N LEU A 745 16.22 17.89 -20.70
CA LEU A 745 16.08 18.33 -19.31
C LEU A 745 16.98 17.51 -18.37
N ARG A 746 17.04 16.19 -18.57
CA ARG A 746 17.92 15.29 -17.79
C ARG A 746 19.39 15.62 -18.01
N LEU A 747 19.79 15.81 -19.27
CA LEU A 747 21.15 16.20 -19.64
C LEU A 747 21.55 17.52 -19.01
N ARG A 748 20.70 18.55 -19.11
CA ARG A 748 20.99 19.87 -18.53
C ARG A 748 21.16 19.82 -17.02
N SER A 749 20.25 19.17 -16.30
CA SER A 749 20.39 19.00 -14.85
C SER A 749 21.60 18.16 -14.47
N ALA A 750 21.99 17.17 -15.29
CA ALA A 750 23.19 16.38 -15.06
C ALA A 750 24.46 17.23 -15.25
N LEU A 751 24.54 18.02 -16.32
CA LEU A 751 25.67 18.91 -16.60
C LEU A 751 25.81 20.00 -15.53
N ASP A 752 24.72 20.59 -15.07
CA ASP A 752 24.69 21.58 -13.98
C ASP A 752 25.28 20.99 -12.69
N ASN A 753 24.76 19.84 -12.23
CA ASN A 753 25.27 19.15 -11.04
C ASN A 753 26.73 18.68 -11.20
N LEU A 754 27.15 18.27 -12.39
CA LEU A 754 28.53 17.87 -12.67
C LEU A 754 29.46 19.09 -12.69
N ASP A 755 29.02 20.23 -13.19
CA ASP A 755 29.80 21.47 -13.16
C ASP A 755 29.92 22.02 -11.74
N GLU A 756 28.85 21.97 -10.95
CA GLU A 756 28.87 22.30 -9.52
C GLU A 756 29.83 21.36 -8.77
N LEU A 757 29.77 20.04 -9.02
CA LEU A 757 30.70 19.09 -8.44
C LEU A 757 32.14 19.35 -8.88
N ARG A 758 32.36 19.65 -10.17
CA ARG A 758 33.68 20.01 -10.72
C ARG A 758 34.21 21.27 -10.04
N GLY A 759 33.37 22.30 -9.87
CA GLY A 759 33.69 23.53 -9.16
C GLY A 759 34.03 23.27 -7.70
N ALA A 760 33.19 22.53 -6.97
CA ALA A 760 33.42 22.15 -5.58
C ALA A 760 34.71 21.33 -5.40
N VAL A 761 34.98 20.39 -6.30
CA VAL A 761 36.25 19.63 -6.32
C VAL A 761 37.42 20.57 -6.61
N ARG A 762 37.34 21.43 -7.63
CA ARG A 762 38.41 22.39 -7.96
C ARG A 762 38.73 23.31 -6.78
N ASP A 763 37.70 23.85 -6.15
CA ASP A 763 37.83 24.77 -5.03
C ASP A 763 38.32 24.05 -3.76
N SER A 764 37.97 22.76 -3.59
CA SER A 764 38.41 21.94 -2.46
C SER A 764 39.78 21.29 -2.66
N LEU A 765 40.21 21.06 -3.90
CA LEU A 765 41.42 20.31 -4.25
C LEU A 765 42.70 20.83 -3.55
N PRO A 766 42.92 22.15 -3.39
CA PRO A 766 44.06 22.66 -2.65
C PRO A 766 44.14 22.14 -1.19
N TYR A 767 43.00 21.91 -0.54
CA TYR A 767 42.93 21.39 0.85
C TYR A 767 43.24 19.89 0.97
N TYR A 768 43.18 19.14 -0.14
CA TYR A 768 43.58 17.73 -0.20
C TYR A 768 44.99 17.56 -0.79
N SER A 769 45.68 18.67 -1.09
CA SER A 769 46.98 18.64 -1.75
C SER A 769 48.07 17.98 -0.91
N ASP A 770 47.97 17.98 0.42
CA ASP A 770 48.87 17.29 1.35
C ASP A 770 48.75 15.75 1.29
N ILE A 771 47.53 15.23 1.12
CA ILE A 771 47.25 13.78 0.94
C ILE A 771 47.70 13.31 -0.45
N LEU A 772 47.62 14.20 -1.44
CA LEU A 772 48.05 13.94 -2.82
C LEU A 772 49.57 14.14 -3.02
N LYS A 773 50.20 15.03 -2.23
CA LYS A 773 51.65 15.27 -2.18
C LYS A 773 52.36 14.05 -1.60
N GLY A 774 53.17 13.40 -2.42
CA GLY A 774 53.75 12.08 -2.18
C GLY A 774 53.31 11.03 -3.21
N ARG A 775 52.29 11.33 -4.03
CA ARG A 775 51.86 10.53 -5.19
C ARG A 775 51.99 11.29 -6.52
N GLU A 776 52.62 12.47 -6.52
CA GLU A 776 52.80 13.37 -7.66
C GLU A 776 53.57 12.74 -8.84
N GLU A 777 54.55 11.88 -8.57
CA GLU A 777 55.28 11.10 -9.59
C GLU A 777 54.36 10.17 -10.41
N PHE A 778 53.28 9.68 -9.77
CA PHE A 778 52.29 8.78 -10.36
C PHE A 778 51.25 9.53 -11.20
N LEU A 779 50.81 10.71 -10.73
CA LEU A 779 49.85 11.57 -11.44
C LEU A 779 50.48 12.21 -12.69
N ARG A 780 51.77 12.56 -12.63
CA ARG A 780 52.54 13.12 -13.75
C ARG A 780 52.77 12.13 -14.89
N ARG A 781 52.76 10.82 -14.61
CA ARG A 781 52.75 9.75 -15.65
C ARG A 781 51.38 9.56 -16.32
N ALA A 782 50.30 10.04 -15.71
CA ALA A 782 48.94 9.91 -16.20
C ALA A 782 48.47 11.10 -17.09
N GLY A 783 49.33 12.10 -17.32
CA GLY A 783 49.14 13.11 -18.39
C GLY A 783 48.06 14.16 -18.15
N VAL A 784 47.80 14.58 -16.90
CA VAL A 784 46.78 15.60 -16.60
C VAL A 784 47.45 16.91 -16.19
N ASP A 785 47.53 17.86 -17.13
CA ASP A 785 47.86 19.28 -16.89
C ASP A 785 46.57 20.10 -16.98
N TYR A 786 46.27 20.92 -15.96
CA TYR A 786 45.13 21.85 -15.97
C TYR A 786 45.62 23.28 -15.65
N PRO A 787 45.61 24.21 -16.62
CA PRO A 787 45.71 25.63 -16.34
C PRO A 787 44.31 26.23 -16.12
N TYR A 788 44.14 27.01 -15.05
CA TYR A 788 42.91 27.73 -14.73
C TYR A 788 43.16 29.25 -14.78
N ASP A 789 42.29 29.97 -15.48
CA ASP A 789 42.08 31.42 -15.33
C ASP A 789 40.56 31.71 -15.35
N PRO A 790 40.03 32.60 -14.49
CA PRO A 790 38.59 32.89 -14.41
C PRO A 790 38.21 34.15 -15.21
N PRO A 791 36.99 34.22 -15.76
CA PRO A 791 36.26 35.49 -15.62
C PRO A 791 34.73 35.38 -15.46
N GLY A 792 34.22 36.24 -14.57
CA GLY A 792 33.19 37.23 -14.92
C GLY A 792 31.73 36.79 -15.07
N ALA A 793 30.90 37.20 -14.10
CA ALA A 793 29.45 37.11 -14.09
C ALA A 793 28.75 37.85 -15.26
N VAL A 794 27.57 37.37 -15.69
CA VAL A 794 26.27 38.10 -15.75
C VAL A 794 25.12 37.16 -16.23
N GLU A 795 23.91 37.56 -15.82
CA GLU A 795 22.54 37.01 -15.77
C GLU A 795 21.93 36.20 -16.94
N ALA A 796 20.89 35.44 -16.57
CA ALA A 796 20.21 34.39 -17.33
C ALA A 796 18.83 34.76 -17.91
N ALA A 797 18.42 34.03 -18.97
CA ALA A 797 17.04 33.61 -19.29
C ALA A 797 17.06 32.38 -20.25
N TRP A 798 15.92 31.74 -20.52
CA TRP A 798 15.75 30.29 -20.55
C TRP A 798 15.21 29.69 -21.88
N PHE A 799 15.75 28.50 -22.19
CA PHE A 799 15.27 27.48 -23.14
C PHE A 799 15.72 27.57 -24.61
N GLU A 800 17.02 27.80 -24.81
CA GLU A 800 17.95 27.14 -25.72
C GLU A 800 19.33 27.72 -25.32
N PRO A 801 20.47 27.00 -25.44
CA PRO A 801 21.76 27.67 -25.31
C PRO A 801 21.90 28.64 -26.48
N GLU A 802 21.67 29.93 -26.27
CA GLU A 802 21.97 30.97 -27.27
C GLU A 802 23.48 31.03 -27.55
N ASP A 803 24.27 30.56 -26.59
CA ASP A 803 25.72 30.47 -26.67
C ASP A 803 26.16 29.25 -27.49
N ALA A 804 26.75 29.53 -28.66
CA ALA A 804 27.32 28.53 -29.55
C ALA A 804 28.45 27.70 -28.90
N THR A 805 29.01 28.15 -27.77
CA THR A 805 30.08 27.44 -27.03
C THR A 805 29.56 26.38 -26.06
N PHE A 806 28.26 26.36 -25.76
CA PHE A 806 27.67 25.39 -24.84
C PHE A 806 27.87 23.94 -25.32
N TRP A 807 27.53 23.64 -26.58
CA TRP A 807 27.63 22.28 -27.11
C TRP A 807 29.08 21.76 -27.18
N PRO A 808 30.07 22.57 -27.64
CA PRO A 808 31.49 22.21 -27.49
C PRO A 808 31.92 21.92 -26.05
N ALA A 809 31.59 22.79 -25.09
CA ALA A 809 32.00 22.63 -23.69
C ALA A 809 31.33 21.42 -23.02
N ALA A 810 30.03 21.19 -23.30
CA ALA A 810 29.32 20.02 -22.81
C ALA A 810 29.88 18.72 -23.40
N ALA A 811 30.24 18.72 -24.69
CA ALA A 811 30.87 17.58 -25.34
C ALA A 811 32.25 17.27 -24.74
N GLU A 812 33.08 18.29 -24.50
CA GLU A 812 34.40 18.15 -23.88
C GLU A 812 34.31 17.59 -22.45
N LEU A 813 33.41 18.12 -21.62
CA LEU A 813 33.19 17.62 -20.26
C LEU A 813 32.74 16.16 -20.25
N LEU A 814 31.77 15.80 -21.09
CA LEU A 814 31.26 14.43 -21.19
C LEU A 814 32.31 13.47 -21.76
N ASP A 815 33.11 13.92 -22.74
CA ASP A 815 34.18 13.15 -23.35
C ASP A 815 35.34 12.90 -22.37
N HIS A 816 35.72 13.90 -21.55
CA HIS A 816 36.68 13.71 -20.45
C HIS A 816 36.19 12.70 -19.42
N LEU A 817 34.92 12.77 -19.02
CA LEU A 817 34.32 11.80 -18.10
C LEU A 817 34.22 10.40 -18.71
N ALA A 818 33.89 10.29 -20.01
CA ALA A 818 33.79 9.01 -20.70
C ALA A 818 35.17 8.35 -20.95
N LYS A 819 36.21 9.13 -21.21
CA LYS A 819 37.59 8.66 -21.41
C LYS A 819 38.32 8.32 -20.11
N GLY A 820 37.91 8.92 -18.99
CA GLY A 820 38.47 8.71 -17.65
C GLY A 820 38.11 7.36 -17.02
N ASN A 821 38.36 6.24 -17.70
CA ASN A 821 38.03 4.92 -17.16
C ASN A 821 39.20 4.37 -16.30
N ALA A 822 39.24 4.75 -15.03
CA ALA A 822 40.21 4.19 -14.09
C ALA A 822 39.86 2.76 -13.63
N GLY A 823 38.76 2.18 -14.14
CA GLY A 823 38.31 0.83 -13.79
C GLY A 823 38.07 0.63 -12.29
N GLU A 824 38.18 -0.62 -11.82
CA GLU A 824 38.02 -0.97 -10.40
C GLU A 824 39.07 -0.32 -9.47
N VAL A 825 40.10 0.35 -10.01
CA VAL A 825 41.22 0.90 -9.22
C VAL A 825 40.77 2.01 -8.27
N LEU A 826 39.85 2.88 -8.70
CA LEU A 826 39.30 3.95 -7.85
C LEU A 826 38.20 3.48 -6.91
N THR A 827 37.57 2.34 -7.22
CA THR A 827 36.48 1.77 -6.41
C THR A 827 36.95 0.70 -5.42
N ARG A 828 38.20 0.23 -5.55
CA ARG A 828 38.81 -0.76 -4.65
C ARG A 828 39.18 -0.11 -3.32
N GLY A 829 38.61 -0.62 -2.23
CA GLY A 829 38.87 -0.09 -0.89
C GLY A 829 38.13 1.21 -0.57
N THR A 830 37.13 1.60 -1.36
CA THR A 830 36.23 2.70 -1.03
C THR A 830 35.59 2.45 0.36
N PRO A 831 35.54 3.45 1.26
CA PRO A 831 34.90 3.31 2.55
C PRO A 831 33.48 2.75 2.44
N ARG A 832 33.12 1.83 3.35
CA ARG A 832 31.81 1.20 3.40
C ARG A 832 30.96 1.82 4.52
N PRO A 833 29.65 2.08 4.29
CA PRO A 833 28.90 1.83 3.05
C PRO A 833 29.34 2.76 1.91
N GLN A 834 29.37 2.24 0.68
CA GLN A 834 29.80 3.03 -0.48
C GLN A 834 28.86 4.24 -0.67
N PRO A 835 29.41 5.46 -0.88
CA PRO A 835 28.60 6.63 -1.14
C PRO A 835 27.98 6.54 -2.55
N HIS A 836 26.74 7.03 -2.70
CA HIS A 836 26.05 7.14 -3.99
C HIS A 836 25.89 8.61 -4.36
N LEU A 837 26.38 9.00 -5.54
CA LEU A 837 26.09 10.31 -6.11
C LEU A 837 24.63 10.35 -6.57
N ARG A 838 23.87 11.37 -6.16
CA ARG A 838 22.45 11.54 -6.49
C ARG A 838 22.13 12.99 -6.75
N GLN A 839 21.21 13.23 -7.70
CA GLN A 839 20.56 14.53 -7.84
C GLN A 839 19.49 14.66 -6.76
N VAL A 840 19.62 15.66 -5.89
CA VAL A 840 18.64 16.00 -4.87
C VAL A 840 18.16 17.43 -5.09
N PRO A 841 16.89 17.74 -4.82
CA PRO A 841 16.39 19.11 -4.90
C PRO A 841 17.06 19.98 -3.82
N PRO A 842 17.21 21.30 -4.06
CA PRO A 842 17.66 22.23 -3.02
C PRO A 842 16.65 22.25 -1.86
N GLU A 843 17.16 22.36 -0.64
CA GLU A 843 16.37 22.41 0.60
C GLU A 843 15.60 23.72 0.79
#